data_AF-A0A024VW49-F1
#
_entry.id   AF-A0A024VW49-F1
#
_cell.length_a   1.000
_cell.length_b   1.000
_cell.length_c   1.000
_cell.angle_alpha   90.00
_cell.angle_beta   90.00
_cell.angle_gamma   90.00
#
_symmetry.space_group_name_H-M   'P 1'
#
loop_
_entity.id
_entity.type
_entity.pdbx_description
1 polymer ?
#
loop_
_entity_poly.entity_id
_entity_poly.type
_entity_poly.pdbx_seq_one_letter_code
_entity_poly.pdbx_strand_id
1 'polypeptide(L)'
;TCEPKKNLIGLGAHFYKGGVDYPNVYISPRVQQLCLEPLKFLEDNNTNQNKFIEALKKCAYNEGRELYQYYKNNKDTIGKNGSKLSDQEIKTYTLEAMKRSYADYGNIVKGDIWWNYDNNYHINEIILNIANEYIKSENISPIKEDEKRRKLWESIRTDIWKAMLCGYEKSGGNMEKLPNGAEFCKLPNTDTESLFSRWFIEWGENFCIRREQELKQLKEICEKGICNGTDETKKKECKMLCESYKQFLSNSKTQYENQKKEYEDLKYTIPEFMKKDALTFLNEKCNSKCLCFETKDKTDVHKLFKYPSDDVKDKCPCEPAKAPDDPFKDLNECPDENNKYCNKYSTVPCNRKNKEYLLNDWDTTYLLQRTTVNSGVLVPPRRSHICFPNIIGIKPRINSKIHFKEHILNAAGAEAKYLSIKYGNDDNSLLVAMKYSFADIGNIIKGDDMLDDIRSIKIKDIIKRVNRNITEDSKKLDGKKWWEENRDHVWNVMVCHYKKNNNTCPSHNDIDKEDQFLRWLVEWGRQVCKEKKEQKSYVYEKCKDKNPKTDTVCKKAVSNYNNWNTIVKHAYDGLNKKYENFKLSQSGSTLTQKDASGYIKEKCSECQCSFEDIEETFKKNSEPNDEVLDVIINKSHIPPHLEDIFNRYNGPYLRCPDSTLCRPYKNIPCFGNEHDDDGDWNSSLVRYNKTTNWGVLLPPRRIHLCLRIDAEQIDHLRSEIENFKNFICSSAFAEAKRLKKVYKDDNDKLLQAMKYSFADIGSIVKGEDMKEGTASDNITKIFNGSKYSGTDRKTWWDLNKYHVWESMLCGYKDAGGYKEKEEELSEKKENCRFPDIETVPQFLRWFQEWTEHFCARREKLYKEVENTCATATCNNVTGNINSNCKTACENYSNFILTKKNEYESLKRQYDKNYKEKIKGGKEAHDYLKEKCKNNCECLSNHTNSKNNWKEPYDTIKDKNLKDKCECKKMIPLTPSVKPSPKPLPPPPPPPPLPLPSDESILHTTVPFGVALALTSIAFLFLKKKMKKMKKRKKKKEI
;
A
#
# COMPACT_ATOMS: atom_id res chain seq x y z
N THR A 1 -35.42 -19.78 16.93
CA THR A 1 -36.01 -19.30 15.66
C THR A 1 -35.20 -18.11 15.18
N CYS A 2 -35.39 -17.65 13.94
CA CYS A 2 -34.72 -16.42 13.50
C CYS A 2 -35.53 -15.18 13.89
N GLU A 3 -34.87 -14.04 14.08
CA GLU A 3 -35.51 -12.79 14.49
C GLU A 3 -36.45 -12.21 13.40
N PRO A 4 -37.57 -11.55 13.78
CA PRO A 4 -38.46 -10.90 12.82
C PRO A 4 -37.77 -9.71 12.14
N LYS A 5 -37.82 -9.67 10.80
CA LYS A 5 -37.14 -8.63 10.00
C LYS A 5 -37.66 -7.23 10.33
N LYS A 6 -36.76 -6.25 10.37
CA LYS A 6 -37.06 -4.83 10.60
C LYS A 6 -36.29 -3.97 9.60
N ASN A 7 -36.87 -2.83 9.22
CA ASN A 7 -36.23 -1.79 8.39
C ASN A 7 -35.45 -2.30 7.16
N LEU A 8 -36.02 -3.25 6.40
CA LEU A 8 -35.35 -3.77 5.19
C LEU A 8 -35.21 -2.72 4.09
N ILE A 9 -36.09 -1.70 4.10
CA ILE A 9 -36.27 -0.73 3.02
C ILE A 9 -36.81 0.60 3.56
N GLY A 10 -36.37 1.72 2.97
CA GLY A 10 -36.85 3.07 3.29
C GLY A 10 -36.20 3.71 4.53
N LEU A 11 -36.97 4.52 5.26
CA LEU A 11 -36.54 5.17 6.50
C LEU A 11 -36.04 4.15 7.54
N GLY A 12 -34.92 4.46 8.19
CA GLY A 12 -34.28 3.55 9.15
C GLY A 12 -33.62 2.31 8.54
N ALA A 13 -33.63 2.14 7.21
CA ALA A 13 -32.79 1.15 6.53
C ALA A 13 -31.33 1.64 6.48
N HIS A 14 -30.40 0.84 6.98
CA HIS A 14 -28.97 1.15 7.06
C HIS A 14 -28.12 0.10 6.36
N PHE A 15 -27.24 0.54 5.47
CA PHE A 15 -26.27 -0.30 4.78
C PHE A 15 -24.93 -0.24 5.51
N TYR A 16 -24.43 -1.39 5.96
CA TYR A 16 -23.07 -1.55 6.49
C TYR A 16 -22.10 -1.99 5.40
N LYS A 17 -20.79 -1.92 5.67
CA LYS A 17 -19.76 -2.49 4.78
C LYS A 17 -19.80 -4.02 4.85
N GLY A 18 -19.46 -4.71 3.76
CA GLY A 18 -19.47 -6.18 3.71
C GLY A 18 -18.47 -6.82 4.69
N GLY A 19 -17.26 -6.30 4.75
CA GLY A 19 -16.24 -6.75 5.71
C GLY A 19 -15.00 -5.88 5.71
N VAL A 20 -13.98 -6.31 6.46
CA VAL A 20 -12.64 -5.70 6.45
C VAL A 20 -11.99 -5.87 5.07
N ASP A 21 -12.18 -7.05 4.47
CA ASP A 21 -11.60 -7.46 3.19
C ASP A 21 -12.34 -6.88 1.97
N TYR A 22 -13.55 -6.36 2.16
CA TYR A 22 -14.42 -5.79 1.13
C TYR A 22 -14.96 -4.40 1.54
N PRO A 23 -14.09 -3.39 1.74
CA PRO A 23 -14.48 -2.11 2.34
C PRO A 23 -15.36 -1.26 1.42
N ASN A 24 -15.21 -1.37 0.10
CA ASN A 24 -15.98 -0.60 -0.89
C ASN A 24 -17.43 -1.12 -1.05
N VAL A 25 -17.69 -2.34 -0.59
CA VAL A 25 -18.94 -3.10 -0.79
C VAL A 25 -19.89 -2.86 0.37
N TYR A 26 -21.18 -2.66 0.08
CA TYR A 26 -22.20 -2.41 1.09
C TYR A 26 -23.30 -3.47 1.07
N ILE A 27 -23.56 -4.07 2.22
CA ILE A 27 -24.57 -5.10 2.42
C ILE A 27 -25.91 -4.48 2.78
N SER A 28 -26.99 -4.97 2.17
CA SER A 28 -28.34 -4.50 2.48
C SER A 28 -28.81 -4.94 3.87
N PRO A 29 -29.81 -4.26 4.47
CA PRO A 29 -30.35 -4.69 5.76
C PRO A 29 -30.97 -6.10 5.72
N ARG A 30 -31.34 -6.58 4.52
CA ARG A 30 -31.78 -7.96 4.26
C ARG A 30 -30.65 -8.96 4.42
N VAL A 31 -29.47 -8.71 3.84
CA VAL A 31 -28.27 -9.55 4.02
C VAL A 31 -27.87 -9.59 5.49
N GLN A 32 -27.81 -8.42 6.14
CA GLN A 32 -27.45 -8.29 7.56
C GLN A 32 -28.37 -9.08 8.51
N GLN A 33 -29.63 -9.27 8.11
CA GLN A 33 -30.65 -10.00 8.87
C GLN A 33 -30.92 -11.41 8.30
N LEU A 34 -30.08 -11.94 7.41
CA LEU A 34 -30.26 -13.26 6.82
C LEU A 34 -30.31 -14.34 7.93
N CYS A 35 -31.35 -15.18 7.91
CA CYS A 35 -31.58 -16.20 8.94
C CYS A 35 -30.49 -17.28 8.92
N LEU A 36 -29.59 -17.25 9.91
CA LEU A 36 -28.45 -18.18 10.02
C LEU A 36 -28.44 -18.93 11.36
N GLU A 37 -29.35 -18.59 12.27
CA GLU A 37 -29.42 -19.12 13.63
C GLU A 37 -29.49 -20.67 13.67
N PRO A 38 -30.29 -21.37 12.84
CA PRO A 38 -30.24 -22.84 12.75
C PRO A 38 -28.86 -23.44 12.38
N LEU A 39 -28.01 -22.74 11.63
CA LEU A 39 -26.63 -23.15 11.35
C LEU A 39 -25.68 -22.81 12.50
N LYS A 40 -25.89 -21.66 13.17
CA LYS A 40 -25.10 -21.24 14.35
C LYS A 40 -25.20 -22.21 15.54
N PHE A 41 -26.24 -23.07 15.58
CA PHE A 41 -26.44 -24.11 16.60
C PHE A 41 -25.96 -25.51 16.19
N LEU A 42 -25.15 -25.65 15.13
CA LEU A 42 -24.46 -26.89 14.83
C LEU A 42 -23.21 -27.04 15.73
N GLU A 43 -23.30 -27.92 16.72
CA GLU A 43 -22.20 -28.25 17.63
C GLU A 43 -21.11 -29.07 16.92
N ASP A 44 -19.88 -28.90 17.39
CA ASP A 44 -18.68 -29.44 16.76
C ASP A 44 -18.45 -30.94 17.00
N ASN A 45 -17.61 -31.53 16.14
CA ASN A 45 -17.16 -32.94 16.17
C ASN A 45 -18.19 -34.04 15.83
N ASN A 46 -19.48 -33.75 15.60
CA ASN A 46 -20.43 -34.78 15.13
C ASN A 46 -21.60 -34.27 14.26
N THR A 47 -21.34 -33.26 13.42
CA THR A 47 -22.29 -32.77 12.41
C THR A 47 -22.02 -33.48 11.08
N ASN A 48 -23.03 -34.20 10.56
CA ASN A 48 -22.96 -34.90 9.26
C ASN A 48 -23.82 -34.20 8.20
N GLN A 49 -23.67 -34.62 6.93
CA GLN A 49 -24.35 -34.00 5.78
C GLN A 49 -25.85 -33.79 5.98
N ASN A 50 -26.57 -34.78 6.54
CA ASN A 50 -28.02 -34.68 6.78
C ASN A 50 -28.38 -33.61 7.81
N LYS A 51 -27.64 -33.53 8.93
CA LYS A 51 -27.84 -32.48 9.96
C LYS A 51 -27.63 -31.08 9.36
N PHE A 52 -26.58 -30.90 8.55
CA PHE A 52 -26.29 -29.64 7.88
C PHE A 52 -27.39 -29.24 6.88
N ILE A 53 -27.86 -30.18 6.05
CA ILE A 53 -28.92 -29.92 5.07
C ILE A 53 -30.23 -29.51 5.74
N GLU A 54 -30.65 -30.20 6.80
CA GLU A 54 -31.87 -29.85 7.53
C GLU A 54 -31.74 -28.52 8.30
N ALA A 55 -30.55 -28.17 8.79
CA ALA A 55 -30.28 -26.84 9.35
C ALA A 55 -30.40 -25.73 8.28
N LEU A 56 -29.81 -25.92 7.10
CA LEU A 56 -29.88 -24.94 5.99
C LEU A 56 -31.30 -24.81 5.42
N LYS A 57 -32.05 -25.92 5.29
CA LYS A 57 -33.50 -25.89 4.98
C LYS A 57 -34.28 -25.10 6.03
N LYS A 58 -33.97 -25.29 7.32
CA LYS A 58 -34.61 -24.56 8.43
C LYS A 58 -34.27 -23.07 8.41
N CYS A 59 -33.06 -22.67 8.01
CA CYS A 59 -32.73 -21.27 7.71
C CYS A 59 -33.64 -20.72 6.61
N ALA A 60 -33.62 -21.34 5.43
CA ALA A 60 -34.36 -20.92 4.25
C ALA A 60 -35.89 -20.84 4.48
N TYR A 61 -36.47 -21.81 5.17
CA TYR A 61 -37.89 -21.83 5.57
C TYR A 61 -38.27 -20.65 6.46
N ASN A 62 -37.46 -20.34 7.48
CA ASN A 62 -37.72 -19.17 8.32
C ASN A 62 -37.52 -17.87 7.52
N GLU A 63 -36.52 -17.79 6.63
CA GLU A 63 -36.29 -16.62 5.78
C GLU A 63 -37.50 -16.29 4.88
N GLY A 64 -38.03 -17.29 4.15
CA GLY A 64 -39.23 -17.11 3.31
C GLY A 64 -40.47 -16.69 4.10
N ARG A 65 -40.60 -17.15 5.34
CA ARG A 65 -41.65 -16.69 6.27
C ARG A 65 -41.47 -15.22 6.67
N GLU A 66 -40.33 -14.88 7.27
CA GLU A 66 -40.13 -13.57 7.90
C GLU A 66 -40.13 -12.44 6.87
N LEU A 67 -39.65 -12.70 5.64
CA LEU A 67 -39.74 -11.76 4.52
C LEU A 67 -41.21 -11.44 4.14
N TYR A 68 -42.08 -12.44 4.01
CA TYR A 68 -43.49 -12.21 3.71
C TYR A 68 -44.20 -11.44 4.82
N GLN A 69 -43.94 -11.80 6.09
CA GLN A 69 -44.51 -11.09 7.24
C GLN A 69 -44.06 -9.62 7.26
N TYR A 70 -42.79 -9.33 6.97
CA TYR A 70 -42.29 -7.98 6.88
C TYR A 70 -43.05 -7.12 5.86
N TYR A 71 -43.13 -7.55 4.59
CA TYR A 71 -43.80 -6.75 3.55
C TYR A 71 -45.31 -6.65 3.78
N LYS A 72 -45.95 -7.68 4.35
CA LYS A 72 -47.37 -7.68 4.73
C LYS A 72 -47.68 -6.67 5.84
N ASN A 73 -46.80 -6.56 6.84
CA ASN A 73 -46.97 -5.66 7.98
C ASN A 73 -46.61 -4.20 7.66
N ASN A 74 -45.68 -3.97 6.71
CA ASN A 74 -45.19 -2.63 6.33
C ASN A 74 -45.83 -2.09 5.03
N LYS A 75 -46.95 -2.67 4.60
CA LYS A 75 -47.63 -2.28 3.35
C LYS A 75 -48.13 -0.83 3.29
N ASP A 76 -48.31 -0.20 4.44
CA ASP A 76 -48.74 1.20 4.58
C ASP A 76 -47.57 2.20 4.61
N THR A 77 -46.32 1.75 4.74
CA THR A 77 -45.14 2.62 4.86
C THR A 77 -44.18 2.54 3.67
N ILE A 78 -44.19 1.43 2.92
CA ILE A 78 -43.24 1.18 1.80
C ILE A 78 -43.73 1.74 0.45
N GLY A 79 -45.03 1.93 0.26
CA GLY A 79 -45.61 2.28 -1.05
C GLY A 79 -45.31 3.71 -1.54
N LYS A 80 -45.15 3.85 -2.87
CA LYS A 80 -44.77 5.11 -3.53
C LYS A 80 -45.78 6.22 -3.25
N ASN A 81 -45.30 7.44 -3.04
CA ASN A 81 -46.10 8.63 -2.69
C ASN A 81 -47.02 8.47 -1.44
N GLY A 82 -46.84 7.41 -0.63
CA GLY A 82 -47.74 7.11 0.49
C GLY A 82 -49.02 6.38 0.09
N SER A 83 -49.06 5.74 -1.09
CA SER A 83 -50.07 4.72 -1.37
C SER A 83 -49.79 3.45 -0.56
N LYS A 84 -50.85 2.69 -0.25
CA LYS A 84 -50.75 1.36 0.36
C LYS A 84 -50.35 0.34 -0.71
N LEU A 85 -49.34 -0.49 -0.45
CA LEU A 85 -48.99 -1.59 -1.34
C LEU A 85 -50.18 -2.54 -1.52
N SER A 86 -50.49 -2.88 -2.77
CA SER A 86 -51.43 -3.95 -3.11
C SER A 86 -50.89 -5.32 -2.71
N ASP A 87 -51.79 -6.29 -2.51
CA ASP A 87 -51.38 -7.68 -2.23
C ASP A 87 -50.51 -8.27 -3.35
N GLN A 88 -50.62 -7.76 -4.59
CA GLN A 88 -49.76 -8.16 -5.71
C GLN A 88 -48.33 -7.59 -5.58
N GLU A 89 -48.18 -6.33 -5.18
CA GLU A 89 -46.85 -5.73 -4.93
C GLU A 89 -46.16 -6.39 -3.74
N ILE A 90 -46.90 -6.71 -2.68
CA ILE A 90 -46.38 -7.45 -1.51
C ILE A 90 -45.80 -8.80 -1.96
N LYS A 91 -46.50 -9.53 -2.85
CA LYS A 91 -45.97 -10.77 -3.46
C LYS A 91 -44.69 -10.54 -4.26
N THR A 92 -44.64 -9.49 -5.10
CA THR A 92 -43.46 -9.15 -5.92
C THR A 92 -42.23 -8.83 -5.06
N TYR A 93 -42.35 -7.90 -4.10
CA TYR A 93 -41.25 -7.55 -3.20
C TYR A 93 -40.77 -8.76 -2.38
N THR A 94 -41.70 -9.60 -1.92
CA THR A 94 -41.35 -10.84 -1.20
C THR A 94 -40.58 -11.82 -2.09
N LEU A 95 -41.02 -12.05 -3.33
CA LEU A 95 -40.37 -12.96 -4.28
C LEU A 95 -38.95 -12.49 -4.64
N GLU A 96 -38.76 -11.18 -4.85
CA GLU A 96 -37.45 -10.58 -5.13
C GLU A 96 -36.49 -10.75 -3.95
N ALA A 97 -36.95 -10.42 -2.73
CA ALA A 97 -36.15 -10.61 -1.52
C ALA A 97 -35.81 -12.09 -1.27
N MET A 98 -36.76 -13.01 -1.52
CA MET A 98 -36.52 -14.45 -1.44
C MET A 98 -35.47 -14.92 -2.46
N LYS A 99 -35.57 -14.52 -3.74
CA LYS A 99 -34.58 -14.83 -4.79
C LYS A 99 -33.17 -14.33 -4.40
N ARG A 100 -33.07 -13.13 -3.82
CA ARG A 100 -31.79 -12.56 -3.36
C ARG A 100 -31.22 -13.32 -2.16
N SER A 101 -32.04 -13.63 -1.15
CA SER A 101 -31.61 -14.39 0.03
C SER A 101 -31.23 -15.85 -0.32
N TYR A 102 -31.94 -16.49 -1.25
CA TYR A 102 -31.57 -17.79 -1.83
C TYR A 102 -30.16 -17.78 -2.43
N ALA A 103 -29.86 -16.75 -3.22
CA ALA A 103 -28.54 -16.59 -3.83
C ALA A 103 -27.44 -16.32 -2.78
N ASP A 104 -27.74 -15.52 -1.74
CA ASP A 104 -26.81 -15.26 -0.65
C ASP A 104 -26.51 -16.55 0.17
N TYR A 105 -27.49 -17.43 0.41
CA TYR A 105 -27.24 -18.77 0.96
C TYR A 105 -26.34 -19.61 0.05
N GLY A 106 -26.57 -19.57 -1.27
CA GLY A 106 -25.72 -20.24 -2.25
C GLY A 106 -24.28 -19.74 -2.20
N ASN A 107 -24.07 -18.43 -2.01
CA ASN A 107 -22.74 -17.85 -1.85
C ASN A 107 -22.07 -18.25 -0.52
N ILE A 108 -22.84 -18.42 0.57
CA ILE A 108 -22.32 -18.98 1.84
C ILE A 108 -21.83 -20.43 1.66
N VAL A 109 -22.62 -21.29 0.99
CA VAL A 109 -22.22 -22.69 0.74
C VAL A 109 -21.01 -22.78 -0.19
N LYS A 110 -20.98 -21.98 -1.26
CA LYS A 110 -19.85 -21.91 -2.21
C LYS A 110 -18.57 -21.32 -1.62
N GLY A 111 -18.65 -20.56 -0.52
CA GLY A 111 -17.51 -19.89 0.10
C GLY A 111 -17.09 -18.57 -0.57
N ASP A 112 -17.92 -18.03 -1.47
CA ASP A 112 -17.66 -16.78 -2.22
C ASP A 112 -18.49 -15.59 -1.68
N ILE A 113 -18.93 -15.66 -0.41
CA ILE A 113 -19.65 -14.60 0.30
C ILE A 113 -18.73 -13.49 0.80
N TRP A 114 -19.06 -12.22 0.50
CA TRP A 114 -18.26 -11.04 0.85
C TRP A 114 -18.71 -10.34 2.14
N TRP A 115 -19.46 -11.06 2.98
CA TRP A 115 -19.97 -10.58 4.27
C TRP A 115 -19.28 -11.28 5.42
N ASN A 116 -18.72 -10.51 6.36
CA ASN A 116 -18.20 -11.02 7.62
C ASN A 116 -19.34 -11.06 8.67
N TYR A 117 -19.97 -12.22 8.83
CA TYR A 117 -21.06 -12.47 9.79
C TYR A 117 -20.58 -13.26 11.02
N ASP A 118 -21.28 -13.13 12.15
CA ASP A 118 -20.91 -13.85 13.38
C ASP A 118 -20.90 -15.37 13.15
N ASN A 119 -19.85 -16.03 13.65
CA ASN A 119 -19.58 -17.46 13.48
C ASN A 119 -19.36 -17.89 12.01
N ASN A 120 -18.99 -16.98 11.10
CA ASN A 120 -18.64 -17.34 9.71
C ASN A 120 -17.49 -18.34 9.62
N TYR A 121 -16.45 -18.22 10.45
CA TYR A 121 -15.34 -19.18 10.50
C TYR A 121 -15.85 -20.60 10.82
N HIS A 122 -16.64 -20.73 11.88
CA HIS A 122 -17.28 -21.99 12.31
C HIS A 122 -18.16 -22.60 11.22
N ILE A 123 -19.06 -21.80 10.66
CA ILE A 123 -19.99 -22.25 9.60
C ILE A 123 -19.22 -22.63 8.33
N ASN A 124 -18.13 -21.94 8.00
CA ASN A 124 -17.25 -22.25 6.88
C ASN A 124 -16.49 -23.57 7.07
N GLU A 125 -15.95 -23.84 8.26
CA GLU A 125 -15.30 -25.13 8.59
C GLU A 125 -16.30 -26.30 8.52
N ILE A 126 -17.53 -26.12 9.01
CA ILE A 126 -18.60 -27.14 8.85
C ILE A 126 -18.90 -27.39 7.37
N ILE A 127 -19.12 -26.33 6.58
CA ILE A 127 -19.39 -26.44 5.13
C ILE A 127 -18.24 -27.15 4.41
N LEU A 128 -16.99 -26.87 4.81
CA LEU A 128 -15.81 -27.54 4.28
C LEU A 128 -15.78 -29.04 4.56
N ASN A 129 -16.06 -29.42 5.81
CA ASN A 129 -16.07 -30.82 6.21
C ASN A 129 -17.18 -31.59 5.47
N ILE A 130 -18.40 -31.03 5.37
CA ILE A 130 -19.49 -31.65 4.60
C ILE A 130 -19.18 -31.72 3.10
N ALA A 131 -18.56 -30.70 2.50
CA ALA A 131 -18.13 -30.75 1.11
C ALA A 131 -17.03 -31.80 0.84
N ASN A 132 -16.17 -32.06 1.84
CA ASN A 132 -15.18 -33.13 1.79
C ASN A 132 -15.79 -34.53 2.00
N GLU A 133 -16.83 -34.67 2.82
CA GLU A 133 -17.59 -35.93 2.96
C GLU A 133 -18.35 -36.28 1.69
N TYR A 134 -19.11 -35.33 1.13
CA TYR A 134 -19.93 -35.53 -0.07
C TYR A 134 -19.11 -36.01 -1.28
N ILE A 135 -17.92 -35.44 -1.49
CA ILE A 135 -17.04 -35.84 -2.59
C ILE A 135 -16.44 -37.25 -2.39
N LYS A 136 -16.29 -37.71 -1.13
CA LYS A 136 -15.87 -39.09 -0.83
C LYS A 136 -17.01 -40.09 -1.10
N SER A 137 -18.25 -39.79 -0.70
CA SER A 137 -19.39 -40.69 -0.96
C SER A 137 -19.71 -40.85 -2.45
N GLU A 138 -19.49 -39.80 -3.24
CA GLU A 138 -19.66 -39.81 -4.70
C GLU A 138 -18.46 -40.43 -5.47
N ASN A 139 -17.45 -40.98 -4.77
CA ASN A 139 -16.24 -41.60 -5.34
C ASN A 139 -15.47 -40.74 -6.37
N ILE A 140 -15.48 -39.41 -6.21
CA ILE A 140 -14.87 -38.51 -7.22
C ILE A 140 -13.37 -38.28 -6.95
N SER A 141 -12.58 -38.30 -8.03
CA SER A 141 -11.13 -38.04 -8.06
C SER A 141 -10.74 -36.69 -7.40
N PRO A 142 -9.48 -36.49 -6.94
CA PRO A 142 -9.07 -35.29 -6.20
C PRO A 142 -9.41 -33.96 -6.89
N ILE A 143 -10.28 -33.18 -6.24
CA ILE A 143 -10.88 -31.95 -6.74
C ILE A 143 -10.48 -30.76 -5.84
N LYS A 144 -10.36 -29.56 -6.43
CA LYS A 144 -10.09 -28.28 -5.72
C LYS A 144 -11.25 -27.91 -4.78
N GLU A 145 -10.95 -27.23 -3.68
CA GLU A 145 -11.91 -26.90 -2.61
C GLU A 145 -13.20 -26.25 -3.12
N ASP A 146 -13.09 -25.18 -3.91
CA ASP A 146 -14.22 -24.40 -4.44
C ASP A 146 -15.19 -25.28 -5.27
N GLU A 147 -14.65 -26.23 -6.02
CA GLU A 147 -15.41 -27.17 -6.86
C GLU A 147 -16.11 -28.24 -6.02
N LYS A 148 -15.57 -28.62 -4.85
CA LYS A 148 -16.29 -29.47 -3.87
C LYS A 148 -17.52 -28.74 -3.34
N ARG A 149 -17.34 -27.48 -2.93
CA ARG A 149 -18.40 -26.60 -2.41
C ARG A 149 -19.48 -26.33 -3.47
N ARG A 150 -19.08 -26.09 -4.73
CA ARG A 150 -20.00 -25.93 -5.86
C ARG A 150 -20.89 -27.17 -6.04
N LYS A 151 -20.31 -28.38 -6.04
CA LYS A 151 -21.08 -29.63 -6.15
C LYS A 151 -22.01 -29.88 -4.95
N LEU A 152 -21.58 -29.52 -3.73
CA LEU A 152 -22.46 -29.55 -2.56
C LEU A 152 -23.65 -28.60 -2.71
N TRP A 153 -23.43 -27.36 -3.19
CA TRP A 153 -24.53 -26.43 -3.47
C TRP A 153 -25.47 -26.98 -4.57
N GLU A 154 -24.92 -27.50 -5.66
CA GLU A 154 -25.70 -28.02 -6.79
C GLU A 154 -26.66 -29.17 -6.42
N SER A 155 -26.28 -30.01 -5.45
CA SER A 155 -27.12 -31.11 -4.96
C SER A 155 -28.23 -30.65 -4.00
N ILE A 156 -28.03 -29.58 -3.23
CA ILE A 156 -28.98 -29.14 -2.18
C ILE A 156 -29.87 -27.96 -2.58
N ARG A 157 -29.45 -27.12 -3.54
CA ARG A 157 -30.10 -25.84 -3.88
C ARG A 157 -31.60 -25.94 -4.16
N THR A 158 -32.04 -27.00 -4.85
CA THR A 158 -33.45 -27.25 -5.15
C THR A 158 -34.30 -27.41 -3.89
N ASP A 159 -33.76 -28.09 -2.87
CA ASP A 159 -34.42 -28.31 -1.59
C ASP A 159 -34.42 -27.05 -0.71
N ILE A 160 -33.39 -26.21 -0.82
CA ILE A 160 -33.34 -24.90 -0.17
C ILE A 160 -34.43 -23.98 -0.73
N TRP A 161 -34.65 -23.95 -2.05
CA TRP A 161 -35.75 -23.15 -2.62
C TRP A 161 -37.14 -23.65 -2.18
N LYS A 162 -37.39 -24.97 -2.22
CA LYS A 162 -38.63 -25.56 -1.69
C LYS A 162 -38.89 -25.13 -0.25
N ALA A 163 -37.87 -25.16 0.61
CA ALA A 163 -38.00 -24.75 2.01
C ALA A 163 -38.46 -23.29 2.14
N MET A 164 -37.91 -22.36 1.35
CA MET A 164 -38.35 -20.96 1.32
C MET A 164 -39.83 -20.83 0.93
N LEU A 165 -40.28 -21.57 -0.10
CA LEU A 165 -41.68 -21.57 -0.55
C LEU A 165 -42.64 -22.06 0.54
N CYS A 166 -42.31 -23.16 1.22
CA CYS A 166 -43.12 -23.67 2.34
C CYS A 166 -43.25 -22.65 3.49
N GLY A 167 -42.19 -21.86 3.75
CA GLY A 167 -42.21 -20.78 4.75
C GLY A 167 -43.11 -19.61 4.36
N TYR A 168 -43.05 -19.21 3.08
CA TYR A 168 -43.93 -18.20 2.48
C TYR A 168 -45.41 -18.62 2.59
N GLU A 169 -45.75 -19.83 2.17
CA GLU A 169 -47.14 -20.35 2.24
C GLU A 169 -47.66 -20.44 3.68
N LYS A 170 -46.87 -20.99 4.61
CA LYS A 170 -47.28 -21.14 6.01
C LYS A 170 -47.60 -19.81 6.70
N SER A 171 -47.10 -18.70 6.14
CA SER A 171 -47.31 -17.33 6.62
C SER A 171 -48.54 -16.64 6.03
N GLY A 172 -49.29 -17.35 5.17
CA GLY A 172 -50.44 -16.82 4.43
C GLY A 172 -50.12 -16.32 3.03
N GLY A 173 -48.94 -16.62 2.49
CA GLY A 173 -48.66 -16.50 1.06
C GLY A 173 -49.52 -17.46 0.24
N ASN A 174 -49.90 -17.07 -0.98
CA ASN A 174 -50.69 -17.92 -1.88
C ASN A 174 -50.12 -17.83 -3.31
N MET A 175 -49.68 -18.97 -3.83
CA MET A 175 -49.07 -19.11 -5.16
C MET A 175 -50.10 -19.34 -6.29
N GLU A 176 -51.27 -19.92 -5.97
CA GLU A 176 -52.30 -20.30 -6.95
C GLU A 176 -53.00 -19.09 -7.59
N LYS A 177 -53.28 -18.04 -6.82
CA LYS A 177 -53.95 -16.81 -7.29
C LYS A 177 -52.94 -15.82 -7.87
N LEU A 178 -52.27 -16.21 -8.96
CA LEU A 178 -51.26 -15.41 -9.67
C LEU A 178 -51.28 -15.69 -11.18
N PRO A 179 -51.28 -14.65 -12.05
CA PRO A 179 -50.97 -14.80 -13.47
C PRO A 179 -49.60 -15.44 -13.72
N ASN A 180 -48.65 -15.22 -12.81
CA ASN A 180 -47.28 -15.75 -12.84
C ASN A 180 -47.05 -16.85 -11.78
N GLY A 181 -48.06 -17.64 -11.39
CA GLY A 181 -47.91 -18.65 -10.32
C GLY A 181 -46.74 -19.63 -10.55
N ALA A 182 -46.49 -20.00 -11.80
CA ALA A 182 -45.35 -20.83 -12.23
C ALA A 182 -43.96 -20.22 -11.95
N GLU A 183 -43.85 -18.90 -11.72
CA GLU A 183 -42.58 -18.22 -11.49
C GLU A 183 -42.01 -18.48 -10.08
N PHE A 184 -42.88 -18.64 -9.07
CA PHE A 184 -42.46 -19.08 -7.73
C PHE A 184 -41.93 -20.52 -7.77
N CYS A 185 -42.56 -21.40 -8.56
CA CYS A 185 -42.16 -22.80 -8.72
C CYS A 185 -40.88 -23.00 -9.53
N LYS A 186 -40.36 -21.95 -10.19
CA LYS A 186 -39.12 -22.01 -10.97
C LYS A 186 -37.91 -21.76 -10.05
N LEU A 187 -36.94 -22.68 -10.10
CA LEU A 187 -35.67 -22.51 -9.38
C LEU A 187 -34.95 -21.22 -9.84
N PRO A 188 -34.51 -20.33 -8.93
CA PRO A 188 -33.85 -19.09 -9.32
C PRO A 188 -32.50 -19.36 -10.01
N ASN A 189 -32.29 -18.80 -11.20
CA ASN A 189 -31.03 -18.91 -11.95
C ASN A 189 -30.01 -17.86 -11.49
N THR A 190 -29.71 -17.86 -10.19
CA THR A 190 -28.83 -16.86 -9.55
C THR A 190 -27.37 -17.30 -9.48
N ASP A 191 -27.06 -18.56 -9.83
CA ASP A 191 -25.70 -19.12 -9.74
C ASP A 191 -24.70 -18.47 -10.70
N THR A 192 -25.19 -17.82 -11.76
CA THR A 192 -24.40 -17.02 -12.71
C THR A 192 -24.38 -15.51 -12.40
N GLU A 193 -25.10 -15.07 -11.35
CA GLU A 193 -25.14 -13.65 -10.96
C GLU A 193 -23.97 -13.29 -10.04
N SER A 194 -23.32 -12.17 -10.31
CA SER A 194 -22.32 -11.62 -9.39
C SER A 194 -22.99 -11.17 -8.08
N LEU A 195 -22.39 -11.59 -6.95
CA LEU A 195 -22.78 -11.17 -5.61
C LEU A 195 -22.82 -9.64 -5.49
N PHE A 196 -21.77 -8.98 -5.98
CA PHE A 196 -21.66 -7.52 -5.99
C PHE A 196 -22.74 -6.86 -6.87
N SER A 197 -23.01 -7.40 -8.07
CA SER A 197 -24.10 -6.89 -8.94
C SER A 197 -25.43 -6.86 -8.18
N ARG A 198 -25.76 -7.98 -7.52
CA ARG A 198 -27.03 -8.17 -6.80
C ARG A 198 -27.18 -7.21 -5.62
N TRP A 199 -26.14 -7.04 -4.80
CA TRP A 199 -26.16 -6.11 -3.67
C TRP A 199 -26.16 -4.64 -4.11
N PHE A 200 -25.43 -4.28 -5.18
CA PHE A 200 -25.37 -2.92 -5.69
C PHE A 200 -26.71 -2.47 -6.31
N ILE A 201 -27.41 -3.36 -7.03
CA ILE A 201 -28.78 -3.11 -7.51
C ILE A 201 -29.75 -2.93 -6.33
N GLU A 202 -29.67 -3.79 -5.30
CA GLU A 202 -30.48 -3.68 -4.09
C GLU A 202 -30.17 -2.39 -3.29
N TRP A 203 -28.93 -1.90 -3.29
CA TRP A 203 -28.59 -0.58 -2.76
C TRP A 203 -29.28 0.55 -3.53
N GLY A 204 -29.27 0.50 -4.87
CA GLY A 204 -29.89 1.51 -5.73
C GLY A 204 -31.40 1.65 -5.50
N GLU A 205 -32.13 0.53 -5.47
CA GLU A 205 -33.58 0.49 -5.17
C GLU A 205 -33.88 1.17 -3.82
N ASN A 206 -33.13 0.81 -2.79
CA ASN A 206 -33.33 1.31 -1.43
C ASN A 206 -32.99 2.80 -1.28
N PHE A 207 -31.93 3.28 -1.93
CA PHE A 207 -31.56 4.69 -1.90
C PHE A 207 -32.69 5.58 -2.45
N CYS A 208 -33.29 5.21 -3.59
CA CYS A 208 -34.35 6.00 -4.18
C CYS A 208 -35.61 6.04 -3.30
N ILE A 209 -36.06 4.89 -2.78
CA ILE A 209 -37.25 4.81 -1.93
C ILE A 209 -37.05 5.58 -0.61
N ARG A 210 -35.87 5.49 0.02
CA ARG A 210 -35.55 6.29 1.21
C ARG A 210 -35.50 7.80 0.91
N ARG A 211 -34.90 8.21 -0.21
CA ARG A 211 -34.79 9.63 -0.59
C ARG A 211 -36.16 10.28 -0.84
N GLU A 212 -37.11 9.56 -1.42
CA GLU A 212 -38.50 10.02 -1.59
C GLU A 212 -39.19 10.26 -0.23
N GLN A 213 -38.98 9.36 0.74
CA GLN A 213 -39.55 9.48 2.09
C GLN A 213 -38.93 10.63 2.91
N GLU A 214 -37.61 10.78 2.90
CA GLU A 214 -36.90 11.87 3.61
C GLU A 214 -37.33 13.26 3.08
N LEU A 215 -37.46 13.39 1.75
CA LEU A 215 -37.93 14.62 1.10
C LEU A 215 -39.41 14.93 1.39
N LYS A 216 -40.24 13.93 1.73
CA LYS A 216 -41.62 14.13 2.17
C LYS A 216 -41.65 14.76 3.57
N GLN A 217 -40.96 14.15 4.54
CA GLN A 217 -40.91 14.66 5.92
C GLN A 217 -40.37 16.10 6.00
N LEU A 218 -39.33 16.42 5.21
CA LEU A 218 -38.79 17.78 5.12
C LEU A 218 -39.69 18.80 4.42
N LYS A 219 -40.72 18.37 3.69
CA LYS A 219 -41.76 19.25 3.13
C LYS A 219 -42.90 19.48 4.10
N GLU A 220 -43.24 18.47 4.90
CA GLU A 220 -44.33 18.50 5.87
C GLU A 220 -43.99 19.28 7.16
N ILE A 221 -42.74 19.23 7.62
CA ILE A 221 -42.34 19.84 8.92
C ILE A 221 -41.57 21.16 8.77
N CYS A 222 -40.63 21.26 7.83
CA CYS A 222 -39.82 22.46 7.65
C CYS A 222 -40.47 23.48 6.68
N GLU A 223 -41.56 24.12 7.08
CA GLU A 223 -42.16 25.22 6.32
C GLU A 223 -41.28 26.49 6.30
N LYS A 224 -41.48 27.37 5.30
CA LYS A 224 -40.69 28.59 5.15
C LYS A 224 -40.91 29.54 6.32
N GLY A 225 -39.82 29.91 7.00
CA GLY A 225 -39.80 30.89 8.08
C GLY A 225 -39.53 30.32 9.46
N ILE A 226 -39.66 29.00 9.67
CA ILE A 226 -39.55 28.37 11.01
C ILE A 226 -38.26 28.76 11.75
N CYS A 227 -37.09 28.65 11.12
CA CYS A 227 -35.81 29.00 11.76
C CYS A 227 -35.68 30.47 12.22
N ASN A 228 -36.52 31.37 11.71
CA ASN A 228 -36.57 32.79 12.10
C ASN A 228 -37.82 33.13 12.95
N GLY A 229 -38.68 32.16 13.26
CA GLY A 229 -39.92 32.37 14.03
C GLY A 229 -39.68 32.47 15.54
N THR A 230 -40.73 32.21 16.33
CA THR A 230 -40.69 32.19 17.81
C THR A 230 -41.02 30.81 18.40
N ASP A 231 -41.44 29.83 17.58
CA ASP A 231 -41.64 28.45 18.00
C ASP A 231 -40.29 27.71 18.03
N GLU A 232 -39.60 27.83 19.16
CA GLU A 232 -38.29 27.23 19.39
C GLU A 232 -38.31 25.69 19.35
N THR A 233 -39.49 25.07 19.53
CA THR A 233 -39.68 23.62 19.39
C THR A 233 -39.61 23.22 17.93
N LYS A 234 -40.41 23.86 17.06
CA LYS A 234 -40.36 23.62 15.61
C LYS A 234 -39.03 24.02 14.98
N LYS A 235 -38.37 25.07 15.48
CA LYS A 235 -36.98 25.39 15.09
C LYS A 235 -36.05 24.22 15.36
N LYS A 236 -36.11 23.66 16.57
CA LYS A 236 -35.26 22.54 16.98
C LYS A 236 -35.55 21.30 16.15
N GLU A 237 -36.82 20.98 15.94
CA GLU A 237 -37.26 19.86 15.09
C GLU A 237 -36.79 20.01 13.64
N CYS A 238 -37.05 21.17 13.02
CA CYS A 238 -36.59 21.43 11.66
C CYS A 238 -35.06 21.45 11.54
N LYS A 239 -34.33 22.01 12.52
CA LYS A 239 -32.85 21.95 12.58
C LYS A 239 -32.34 20.50 12.66
N MET A 240 -33.02 19.63 13.41
CA MET A 240 -32.69 18.20 13.46
C MET A 240 -32.96 17.49 12.13
N LEU A 241 -34.09 17.76 11.45
CA LEU A 241 -34.40 17.17 10.14
C LEU A 241 -33.47 17.67 9.03
N CYS A 242 -33.13 18.97 9.02
CA CYS A 242 -32.08 19.58 8.18
C CYS A 242 -30.78 18.75 8.25
N GLU A 243 -30.28 18.53 9.47
CA GLU A 243 -29.02 17.80 9.70
C GLU A 243 -29.13 16.29 9.44
N SER A 244 -30.29 15.68 9.69
CA SER A 244 -30.54 14.26 9.41
C SER A 244 -30.51 13.96 7.90
N TYR A 245 -31.21 14.76 7.08
CA TYR A 245 -31.21 14.59 5.61
C TYR A 245 -29.83 14.89 5.00
N LYS A 246 -29.14 15.92 5.51
CA LYS A 246 -27.73 16.22 5.19
C LYS A 246 -26.82 15.03 5.47
N GLN A 247 -27.00 14.36 6.61
CA GLN A 247 -26.25 13.15 6.98
C GLN A 247 -26.62 11.96 6.08
N PHE A 248 -27.91 11.76 5.77
CA PHE A 248 -28.37 10.74 4.81
C PHE A 248 -27.73 10.91 3.42
N LEU A 249 -27.74 12.13 2.86
CA LEU A 249 -27.10 12.41 1.56
C LEU A 249 -25.58 12.20 1.62
N SER A 250 -24.91 12.66 2.68
CA SER A 250 -23.46 12.50 2.86
C SER A 250 -23.04 11.02 2.95
N ASN A 251 -23.79 10.23 3.74
CA ASN A 251 -23.57 8.80 3.88
C ASN A 251 -23.84 8.07 2.56
N SER A 252 -24.96 8.37 1.89
CA SER A 252 -25.33 7.73 0.61
C SER A 252 -24.35 8.07 -0.51
N LYS A 253 -23.81 9.30 -0.54
CA LYS A 253 -22.73 9.70 -1.47
C LYS A 253 -21.50 8.84 -1.28
N THR A 254 -21.12 8.62 -0.01
CA THR A 254 -19.97 7.79 0.35
C THR A 254 -20.19 6.35 -0.09
N GLN A 255 -21.36 5.77 0.21
CA GLN A 255 -21.75 4.42 -0.23
C GLN A 255 -21.73 4.25 -1.75
N TYR A 256 -22.22 5.26 -2.50
CA TYR A 256 -22.23 5.23 -3.96
C TYR A 256 -20.82 5.31 -4.56
N GLU A 257 -20.04 6.33 -4.20
CA GLU A 257 -18.69 6.53 -4.75
C GLU A 257 -17.74 5.39 -4.32
N ASN A 258 -18.05 4.68 -3.24
CA ASN A 258 -17.33 3.47 -2.83
C ASN A 258 -17.68 2.27 -3.72
N GLN A 259 -18.97 1.89 -3.83
CA GLN A 259 -19.38 0.76 -4.68
C GLN A 259 -19.05 0.99 -6.16
N LYS A 260 -19.07 2.24 -6.62
CA LYS A 260 -18.62 2.64 -7.96
C LYS A 260 -17.12 2.33 -8.22
N LYS A 261 -16.24 2.36 -7.21
CA LYS A 261 -14.84 1.90 -7.37
C LYS A 261 -14.81 0.41 -7.64
N GLU A 262 -15.46 -0.36 -6.76
CA GLU A 262 -15.56 -1.83 -6.87
C GLU A 262 -16.14 -2.26 -8.23
N TYR A 263 -17.20 -1.58 -8.69
CA TYR A 263 -17.76 -1.77 -10.02
C TYR A 263 -16.72 -1.56 -11.14
N GLU A 264 -15.93 -0.48 -11.09
CA GLU A 264 -14.92 -0.17 -12.11
C GLU A 264 -13.68 -1.09 -12.03
N ASP A 265 -13.28 -1.56 -10.85
CA ASP A 265 -12.19 -2.54 -10.68
C ASP A 265 -12.64 -3.96 -11.09
N LEU A 266 -13.90 -4.35 -10.86
CA LEU A 266 -14.51 -5.61 -11.32
C LEU A 266 -14.93 -5.60 -12.81
N LYS A 267 -14.91 -4.44 -13.46
CA LYS A 267 -15.47 -4.16 -14.81
C LYS A 267 -14.98 -5.04 -15.94
N TYR A 268 -13.81 -5.63 -15.77
CA TYR A 268 -13.14 -6.50 -16.74
C TYR A 268 -13.16 -7.99 -16.32
N THR A 269 -13.60 -8.27 -15.09
CA THR A 269 -13.81 -9.62 -14.54
C THR A 269 -15.26 -10.07 -14.74
N ILE A 270 -16.22 -9.14 -14.66
CA ILE A 270 -17.65 -9.39 -14.83
C ILE A 270 -18.10 -8.89 -16.21
N PRO A 271 -18.47 -9.77 -17.17
CA PRO A 271 -18.83 -9.37 -18.54
C PRO A 271 -20.01 -8.40 -18.63
N GLU A 272 -20.93 -8.44 -17.66
CA GLU A 272 -22.09 -7.55 -17.55
C GLU A 272 -21.72 -6.07 -17.42
N PHE A 273 -20.54 -5.77 -16.86
CA PHE A 273 -20.08 -4.40 -16.58
C PHE A 273 -19.32 -3.77 -17.76
N MET A 274 -18.91 -4.60 -18.75
CA MET A 274 -18.15 -4.12 -19.90
C MET A 274 -18.94 -3.04 -20.66
N LYS A 275 -18.27 -1.93 -20.99
CA LYS A 275 -18.78 -0.78 -21.75
C LYS A 275 -19.88 0.05 -21.05
N LYS A 276 -20.19 -0.20 -19.77
CA LYS A 276 -21.13 0.62 -18.96
C LYS A 276 -20.42 1.23 -17.76
N ASP A 277 -20.77 2.45 -17.39
CA ASP A 277 -20.42 3.02 -16.08
C ASP A 277 -21.43 2.56 -15.00
N ALA A 278 -21.06 2.74 -13.73
CA ALA A 278 -21.86 2.30 -12.59
C ALA A 278 -23.28 2.92 -12.52
N LEU A 279 -23.48 4.16 -12.98
CA LEU A 279 -24.80 4.80 -12.94
C LEU A 279 -25.70 4.27 -14.06
N THR A 280 -25.15 4.14 -15.27
CA THR A 280 -25.85 3.50 -16.40
C THR A 280 -26.23 2.06 -16.07
N PHE A 281 -25.33 1.30 -15.44
CA PHE A 281 -25.61 -0.06 -14.96
C PHE A 281 -26.79 -0.10 -13.97
N LEU A 282 -26.78 0.75 -12.92
CA LEU A 282 -27.89 0.81 -11.96
C LEU A 282 -29.21 1.18 -12.63
N ASN A 283 -29.21 2.20 -13.49
CA ASN A 283 -30.41 2.66 -14.19
C ASN A 283 -31.04 1.55 -15.06
N GLU A 284 -30.22 0.86 -15.86
CA GLU A 284 -30.70 -0.25 -16.71
C GLU A 284 -31.19 -1.46 -15.89
N LYS A 285 -30.55 -1.78 -14.76
CA LYS A 285 -30.83 -3.01 -14.00
C LYS A 285 -31.97 -2.88 -13.00
N CYS A 286 -32.17 -1.67 -12.47
CA CYS A 286 -33.16 -1.37 -11.43
C CYS A 286 -34.53 -0.95 -12.00
N ASN A 287 -34.61 -0.64 -13.30
CA ASN A 287 -35.85 -0.24 -13.99
C ASN A 287 -36.56 0.92 -13.25
N SER A 288 -37.91 0.93 -13.24
CA SER A 288 -38.75 1.98 -12.67
C SER A 288 -38.69 2.12 -11.13
N LYS A 289 -37.79 1.40 -10.46
CA LYS A 289 -37.49 1.58 -9.02
C LYS A 289 -36.35 2.59 -8.78
N CYS A 290 -35.47 2.82 -9.76
CA CYS A 290 -34.34 3.77 -9.62
C CYS A 290 -34.54 5.12 -10.33
N LEU A 291 -35.78 5.52 -10.59
CA LEU A 291 -36.11 6.79 -11.27
C LEU A 291 -35.52 8.04 -10.57
N CYS A 292 -35.15 7.96 -9.29
CA CYS A 292 -34.50 9.07 -8.59
C CYS A 292 -33.09 9.43 -9.13
N PHE A 293 -32.48 8.55 -9.93
CA PHE A 293 -31.24 8.80 -10.67
C PHE A 293 -31.48 9.50 -12.03
N GLU A 294 -32.72 9.64 -12.51
CA GLU A 294 -33.05 10.32 -13.76
C GLU A 294 -33.03 11.86 -13.60
N THR A 295 -31.83 12.42 -13.44
CA THR A 295 -31.63 13.88 -13.38
C THR A 295 -31.77 14.52 -14.77
N LYS A 296 -32.31 15.76 -14.81
CA LYS A 296 -32.46 16.55 -16.05
C LYS A 296 -31.13 16.77 -16.79
N ASP A 297 -30.02 16.87 -16.06
CA ASP A 297 -28.67 16.61 -16.58
C ASP A 297 -28.31 15.14 -16.36
N LYS A 298 -28.19 14.35 -17.42
CA LYS A 298 -27.85 12.90 -17.34
C LYS A 298 -26.36 12.62 -17.05
N THR A 299 -25.58 13.62 -16.64
CA THR A 299 -24.10 13.58 -16.63
C THR A 299 -23.43 13.96 -15.31
N ASP A 300 -24.17 14.47 -14.32
CA ASP A 300 -23.58 14.96 -13.05
C ASP A 300 -24.23 14.31 -11.81
N VAL A 301 -23.63 13.21 -11.37
CA VAL A 301 -24.03 12.48 -10.15
C VAL A 301 -23.72 13.25 -8.85
N HIS A 302 -22.92 14.31 -8.89
CA HIS A 302 -22.66 15.10 -7.67
C HIS A 302 -23.85 16.00 -7.31
N LYS A 303 -24.72 16.35 -8.27
CA LYS A 303 -25.99 17.06 -8.01
C LYS A 303 -26.95 16.22 -7.15
N LEU A 304 -26.92 14.89 -7.29
CA LEU A 304 -27.76 13.94 -6.57
C LEU A 304 -27.60 14.01 -5.04
N PHE A 305 -26.40 14.36 -4.58
CA PHE A 305 -26.00 14.34 -3.16
C PHE A 305 -25.65 15.73 -2.59
N LYS A 306 -26.02 16.81 -3.29
CA LYS A 306 -25.77 18.19 -2.86
C LYS A 306 -26.63 18.52 -1.63
N TYR A 307 -26.02 19.05 -0.57
CA TYR A 307 -26.75 19.68 0.55
C TYR A 307 -26.40 21.19 0.67
N PRO A 308 -27.41 22.06 0.87
CA PRO A 308 -28.82 21.76 0.66
C PRO A 308 -29.11 21.49 -0.83
N SER A 309 -29.97 20.49 -1.10
CA SER A 309 -30.44 20.26 -2.46
C SER A 309 -31.39 21.40 -2.88
N ASP A 310 -31.63 21.55 -4.18
CA ASP A 310 -32.51 22.61 -4.67
C ASP A 310 -33.97 22.45 -4.19
N ASP A 311 -34.34 21.27 -3.68
CA ASP A 311 -35.61 20.96 -3.01
C ASP A 311 -35.73 21.51 -1.58
N VAL A 312 -34.61 21.82 -0.89
CA VAL A 312 -34.57 22.08 0.57
C VAL A 312 -33.79 23.33 1.01
N LYS A 313 -33.20 24.09 0.08
CA LYS A 313 -32.25 25.18 0.37
C LYS A 313 -32.74 26.37 1.21
N ASP A 314 -34.05 26.59 1.34
CA ASP A 314 -34.61 27.79 1.97
C ASP A 314 -34.83 27.66 3.52
N LYS A 315 -33.88 27.12 4.35
CA LYS A 315 -34.23 26.50 5.69
C LYS A 315 -33.48 26.72 7.07
N CYS A 316 -32.14 26.78 7.29
CA CYS A 316 -31.43 26.64 8.66
C CYS A 316 -30.09 27.50 8.78
N PRO A 317 -29.29 27.79 9.89
CA PRO A 317 -29.22 27.53 11.39
C PRO A 317 -28.68 28.72 12.35
N CYS A 318 -28.12 28.51 13.60
CA CYS A 318 -27.59 29.56 14.61
C CYS A 318 -26.78 29.08 15.91
N GLU A 319 -25.80 29.85 16.55
CA GLU A 319 -24.83 29.48 17.70
C GLU A 319 -24.12 30.64 18.63
N PRO A 320 -23.46 30.43 19.85
CA PRO A 320 -22.90 31.45 20.87
C PRO A 320 -21.50 31.23 21.70
N ALA A 321 -21.04 32.07 22.72
CA ALA A 321 -19.66 32.09 23.43
C ALA A 321 -19.45 32.63 24.96
N LYS A 322 -18.20 32.74 25.60
CA LYS A 322 -17.89 33.17 27.06
C LYS A 322 -16.48 33.86 27.54
N ALA A 323 -15.87 33.68 28.78
CA ALA A 323 -15.02 34.66 29.63
C ALA A 323 -13.79 34.21 30.62
N PRO A 324 -12.98 35.09 31.37
CA PRO A 324 -11.60 34.90 32.09
C PRO A 324 -11.42 35.28 33.66
N ASP A 325 -10.31 35.51 34.51
CA ASP A 325 -8.75 35.63 34.58
C ASP A 325 -7.99 35.62 36.04
N ASP A 326 -6.61 35.75 36.25
CA ASP A 326 -5.71 35.80 37.54
C ASP A 326 -4.26 36.51 37.43
N PRO A 327 -3.48 36.88 38.51
CA PRO A 327 -2.17 37.59 38.42
C PRO A 327 -0.82 36.84 38.20
N PHE A 328 -0.59 35.60 38.65
CA PHE A 328 0.60 34.81 38.19
C PHE A 328 0.23 33.94 36.98
N LYS A 329 -1.06 33.92 36.62
CA LYS A 329 -1.67 33.29 35.43
C LYS A 329 -0.89 33.43 34.16
N ASP A 330 -0.29 34.60 33.92
CA ASP A 330 0.57 34.85 32.77
C ASP A 330 1.59 33.71 32.55
N LEU A 331 2.14 33.13 33.63
CA LEU A 331 3.06 31.99 33.56
C LEU A 331 2.39 30.61 33.61
N ASN A 332 1.13 30.52 34.07
CA ASN A 332 0.33 29.30 33.99
C ASN A 332 -0.09 29.00 32.52
N GLU A 333 -0.09 30.04 31.68
CA GLU A 333 -0.34 29.95 30.24
C GLU A 333 0.96 29.97 29.42
N CYS A 334 0.84 29.58 28.15
CA CYS A 334 1.91 29.63 27.16
C CYS A 334 2.21 31.08 26.75
N PRO A 335 3.47 31.47 26.45
CA PRO A 335 3.74 32.81 25.93
C PRO A 335 3.15 32.97 24.53
N ASP A 336 2.40 34.04 24.33
CA ASP A 336 1.73 34.39 23.07
C ASP A 336 2.59 35.33 22.22
N GLU A 337 2.06 35.76 21.05
CA GLU A 337 2.76 36.71 20.17
C GLU A 337 3.01 38.08 20.85
N ASN A 338 2.18 38.49 21.82
CA ASN A 338 2.37 39.71 22.60
C ASN A 338 3.44 39.57 23.69
N ASN A 339 3.78 38.33 24.06
CA ASN A 339 5.01 37.93 24.75
C ASN A 339 5.22 38.59 26.13
N LYS A 340 4.10 38.74 26.85
CA LYS A 340 3.87 39.62 28.02
C LYS A 340 4.93 39.56 29.14
N TYR A 341 5.51 38.38 29.40
CA TYR A 341 6.47 38.16 30.50
C TYR A 341 7.87 37.73 30.06
N CYS A 342 8.05 37.25 28.82
CA CYS A 342 9.34 36.72 28.37
C CYS A 342 10.46 37.78 28.37
N ASN A 343 10.09 39.04 28.11
CA ASN A 343 10.99 40.20 28.22
C ASN A 343 11.52 40.43 29.65
N LYS A 344 10.83 39.93 30.69
CA LYS A 344 11.30 40.03 32.09
C LYS A 344 12.45 39.06 32.39
N TYR A 345 12.32 37.81 31.95
CA TYR A 345 13.23 36.71 32.33
C TYR A 345 14.31 36.38 31.28
N SER A 346 14.29 37.03 30.11
CA SER A 346 15.22 36.80 28.99
C SER A 346 16.31 37.86 28.84
N THR A 347 16.50 38.72 29.84
CA THR A 347 17.37 39.91 29.75
C THR A 347 18.85 39.57 29.81
N VAL A 348 19.24 38.61 30.66
CA VAL A 348 20.64 38.35 31.02
C VAL A 348 21.39 37.60 29.89
N PRO A 349 22.56 38.08 29.41
CA PRO A 349 23.27 37.44 28.32
C PRO A 349 24.08 36.22 28.76
N CYS A 350 24.17 35.21 27.88
CA CYS A 350 25.09 34.08 28.03
C CYS A 350 26.35 34.30 27.18
N ASN A 351 27.44 34.77 27.80
CA ASN A 351 28.68 35.14 27.10
C ASN A 351 29.52 33.90 26.70
N ARG A 352 29.02 33.13 25.72
CA ARG A 352 29.67 31.92 25.17
C ARG A 352 29.92 32.08 23.67
N LYS A 353 31.08 31.61 23.18
CA LYS A 353 31.33 31.52 21.73
C LYS A 353 30.39 30.48 21.10
N ASN A 354 29.88 30.75 19.90
CA ASN A 354 29.16 29.73 19.14
C ASN A 354 30.18 28.81 18.45
N LYS A 355 30.44 27.65 19.07
CA LYS A 355 31.21 26.54 18.48
C LYS A 355 30.23 25.42 18.12
N GLU A 356 30.46 24.75 17.00
CA GLU A 356 29.85 23.44 16.78
C GLU A 356 30.32 22.44 17.83
N TYR A 357 29.46 21.51 18.21
CA TYR A 357 29.80 20.38 19.08
C TYR A 357 30.07 19.16 18.19
N LEU A 358 31.22 18.53 18.38
CA LEU A 358 31.64 17.30 17.70
C LEU A 358 31.75 16.16 18.71
N LEU A 359 31.80 14.90 18.27
CA LEU A 359 32.04 13.75 19.16
C LEU A 359 33.34 13.91 20.00
N ASN A 360 34.37 14.55 19.45
CA ASN A 360 35.64 14.83 20.16
C ASN A 360 35.53 15.91 21.25
N ASP A 361 34.39 16.59 21.41
CA ASP A 361 34.12 17.53 22.52
C ASP A 361 33.49 16.85 23.75
N TRP A 362 33.14 15.56 23.67
CA TRP A 362 32.56 14.79 24.78
C TRP A 362 33.65 14.35 25.75
N ASP A 363 33.54 14.76 27.02
CA ASP A 363 34.61 14.60 28.02
C ASP A 363 34.15 13.86 29.30
N THR A 364 35.10 13.59 30.21
CA THR A 364 34.87 12.91 31.51
C THR A 364 35.52 13.65 32.70
N THR A 365 35.87 14.93 32.52
CA THR A 365 36.78 15.69 33.38
C THR A 365 36.21 15.94 34.77
N TYR A 366 34.93 16.35 34.84
CA TYR A 366 34.22 16.72 36.08
C TYR A 366 33.19 15.67 36.53
N LEU A 367 33.27 14.47 35.96
CA LEU A 367 32.35 13.37 36.20
C LEU A 367 32.58 12.74 37.59
N LEU A 368 31.57 12.78 38.46
CA LEU A 368 31.62 12.12 39.76
C LEU A 368 31.83 10.62 39.60
N GLN A 369 32.76 10.05 40.37
CA GLN A 369 33.02 8.61 40.44
C GLN A 369 33.31 7.95 39.06
N ARG A 370 34.04 8.68 38.19
CA ARG A 370 34.34 8.29 36.79
C ARG A 370 34.99 6.91 36.59
N THR A 371 35.64 6.35 37.60
CA THR A 371 36.30 5.02 37.55
C THR A 371 35.44 3.90 38.14
N THR A 372 34.38 4.22 38.88
CA THR A 372 33.50 3.26 39.56
C THR A 372 32.07 3.39 39.03
N VAL A 373 31.17 4.08 39.76
CA VAL A 373 29.73 4.13 39.45
C VAL A 373 29.45 4.72 38.06
N ASN A 374 30.26 5.69 37.60
CA ASN A 374 30.08 6.33 36.30
C ASN A 374 31.16 5.97 35.27
N SER A 375 31.83 4.83 35.46
CA SER A 375 32.70 4.26 34.43
C SER A 375 31.92 4.03 33.13
N GLY A 376 32.46 4.57 32.02
CA GLY A 376 31.83 4.51 30.68
C GLY A 376 30.85 5.64 30.33
N VAL A 377 30.52 6.56 31.26
CA VAL A 377 29.71 7.75 30.94
C VAL A 377 30.53 8.79 30.19
N LEU A 378 29.95 9.42 29.17
CA LEU A 378 30.48 10.62 28.50
C LEU A 378 29.58 11.83 28.79
N VAL A 379 30.17 12.99 29.08
CA VAL A 379 29.44 14.22 29.38
C VAL A 379 29.11 14.98 28.08
N PRO A 380 27.84 15.34 27.82
CA PRO A 380 27.48 16.14 26.65
C PRO A 380 28.14 17.53 26.66
N PRO A 381 28.67 18.02 25.53
CA PRO A 381 29.19 19.38 25.40
C PRO A 381 28.17 20.46 25.81
N ARG A 382 26.88 20.21 25.59
CA ARG A 382 25.77 21.06 26.08
C ARG A 382 25.74 21.14 27.61
N ARG A 383 25.75 20.00 28.34
CA ARG A 383 25.75 19.98 29.82
C ARG A 383 27.01 20.63 30.39
N SER A 384 28.20 20.35 29.83
CA SER A 384 29.44 20.99 30.28
C SER A 384 29.44 22.51 30.01
N HIS A 385 28.64 22.98 29.04
CA HIS A 385 28.44 24.39 28.70
C HIS A 385 27.07 24.97 29.09
N ILE A 386 26.30 24.35 30.00
CA ILE A 386 24.98 24.86 30.41
C ILE A 386 25.10 26.26 31.07
N CYS A 387 24.16 27.16 30.80
CA CYS A 387 24.24 28.57 31.18
C CYS A 387 23.56 28.89 32.51
N PHE A 388 24.34 29.48 33.43
CA PHE A 388 23.86 30.05 34.70
C PHE A 388 24.60 31.39 34.92
N PRO A 389 23.97 32.53 34.60
CA PRO A 389 24.60 33.84 34.75
C PRO A 389 24.99 34.18 36.20
N ASN A 390 26.05 34.98 36.36
CA ASN A 390 26.52 35.53 37.64
C ASN A 390 26.98 34.53 38.72
N ILE A 391 27.21 33.25 38.39
CA ILE A 391 27.68 32.19 39.33
C ILE A 391 28.91 32.57 40.17
N ILE A 392 29.84 33.33 39.59
CA ILE A 392 31.10 33.73 40.25
C ILE A 392 30.85 34.90 41.23
N GLY A 393 29.75 35.65 41.08
CA GLY A 393 29.45 36.90 41.79
C GLY A 393 28.08 36.92 42.49
N ILE A 394 27.63 35.79 43.06
CA ILE A 394 26.29 35.65 43.67
C ILE A 394 26.14 36.51 44.94
N LYS A 395 25.76 37.78 44.75
CA LYS A 395 25.49 38.77 45.81
C LYS A 395 24.46 38.24 46.84
N PRO A 396 24.41 38.79 48.07
CA PRO A 396 23.50 38.32 49.14
C PRO A 396 21.98 38.40 48.86
N ARG A 397 21.56 38.88 47.68
CA ARG A 397 20.17 39.24 47.35
C ARG A 397 19.24 38.05 47.11
N ILE A 398 19.76 36.87 46.74
CA ILE A 398 18.95 35.65 46.62
C ILE A 398 18.78 35.06 48.02
N ASN A 399 17.69 35.44 48.68
CA ASN A 399 17.44 35.19 50.10
C ASN A 399 16.01 34.70 50.43
N SER A 400 15.11 34.64 49.43
CA SER A 400 13.70 34.26 49.56
C SER A 400 13.28 33.26 48.47
N LYS A 401 12.13 32.58 48.64
CA LYS A 401 11.58 31.67 47.61
C LYS A 401 11.26 32.38 46.29
N ILE A 402 10.79 33.63 46.34
CA ILE A 402 10.49 34.44 45.14
C ILE A 402 11.81 34.79 44.42
N HIS A 403 12.81 35.30 45.13
CA HIS A 403 14.11 35.63 44.53
C HIS A 403 14.84 34.38 44.01
N PHE A 404 14.64 33.21 44.63
CA PHE A 404 15.14 31.94 44.11
C PHE A 404 14.45 31.55 42.81
N LYS A 405 13.10 31.59 42.76
CA LYS A 405 12.33 31.34 41.53
C LYS A 405 12.78 32.26 40.41
N GLU A 406 12.85 33.57 40.66
CA GLU A 406 13.31 34.52 39.63
C GLU A 406 14.76 34.29 39.18
N HIS A 407 15.66 33.80 40.05
CA HIS A 407 17.00 33.42 39.63
C HIS A 407 17.01 32.21 38.68
N ILE A 408 16.24 31.16 38.99
CA ILE A 408 16.12 29.97 38.14
C ILE A 408 15.45 30.31 36.80
N LEU A 409 14.37 31.12 36.80
CA LEU A 409 13.73 31.60 35.58
C LEU A 409 14.71 32.39 34.69
N ASN A 410 15.53 33.27 35.27
CA ASN A 410 16.55 34.00 34.50
C ASN A 410 17.69 33.10 33.96
N ALA A 411 18.07 32.05 34.69
CA ALA A 411 19.06 31.07 34.19
C ALA A 411 18.50 30.26 33.02
N ALA A 412 17.28 29.75 33.17
CA ALA A 412 16.57 29.00 32.14
C ALA A 412 16.32 29.84 30.87
N GLY A 413 15.89 31.10 31.02
CA GLY A 413 15.74 32.04 29.92
C GLY A 413 17.06 32.38 29.21
N ALA A 414 18.16 32.53 29.96
CA ALA A 414 19.48 32.77 29.37
C ALA A 414 20.06 31.56 28.62
N GLU A 415 19.82 30.34 29.12
CA GLU A 415 20.14 29.08 28.43
C GLU A 415 19.31 28.93 27.15
N ALA A 416 17.98 29.06 27.22
CA ALA A 416 17.11 28.96 26.05
C ALA A 416 17.45 29.99 24.96
N LYS A 417 17.82 31.21 25.35
CA LYS A 417 18.32 32.27 24.47
C LYS A 417 19.66 31.92 23.81
N TYR A 418 20.57 31.25 24.52
CA TYR A 418 21.82 30.75 23.92
C TYR A 418 21.54 29.62 22.92
N LEU A 419 20.67 28.67 23.29
CA LEU A 419 20.31 27.55 22.44
C LEU A 419 19.61 28.02 21.15
N SER A 420 18.68 28.98 21.21
CA SER A 420 18.01 29.51 20.02
C SER A 420 18.98 30.22 19.06
N ILE A 421 19.99 30.91 19.57
CA ILE A 421 21.07 31.49 18.76
C ILE A 421 21.99 30.40 18.17
N LYS A 422 22.22 29.30 18.90
CA LYS A 422 23.06 28.18 18.46
C LYS A 422 22.42 27.36 17.34
N TYR A 423 21.15 26.99 17.48
CA TYR A 423 20.42 26.14 16.53
C TYR A 423 19.68 26.95 15.43
N GLY A 424 19.45 28.25 15.64
CA GLY A 424 18.96 29.18 14.63
C GLY A 424 17.55 28.84 14.13
N ASN A 425 17.47 28.19 12.97
CA ASN A 425 16.22 27.81 12.32
C ASN A 425 15.88 26.31 12.48
N ASP A 426 16.72 25.52 13.16
CA ASP A 426 16.41 24.13 13.49
C ASP A 426 15.60 24.03 14.78
N ASP A 427 14.30 24.27 14.68
CA ASP A 427 13.32 24.13 15.76
C ASP A 427 13.38 22.74 16.44
N ASN A 428 13.69 21.67 15.71
CA ASN A 428 13.64 20.33 16.27
C ASN A 428 14.86 20.07 17.16
N SER A 429 16.07 20.37 16.69
CA SER A 429 17.28 20.29 17.50
C SER A 429 17.28 21.29 18.66
N LEU A 430 16.75 22.50 18.43
CA LEU A 430 16.52 23.50 19.47
C LEU A 430 15.65 22.95 20.60
N LEU A 431 14.48 22.38 20.27
CA LEU A 431 13.54 21.87 21.27
C LEU A 431 14.15 20.70 22.06
N VAL A 432 14.87 19.78 21.42
CA VAL A 432 15.56 18.67 22.10
C VAL A 432 16.65 19.18 23.04
N ALA A 433 17.48 20.12 22.59
CA ALA A 433 18.51 20.71 23.45
C ALA A 433 17.91 21.48 24.63
N MET A 434 16.80 22.21 24.42
CA MET A 434 16.05 22.88 25.49
C MET A 434 15.49 21.88 26.51
N LYS A 435 14.93 20.75 26.06
CA LYS A 435 14.43 19.68 26.95
C LYS A 435 15.54 19.05 27.79
N TYR A 436 16.70 18.76 27.21
CA TYR A 436 17.82 18.19 27.96
C TYR A 436 18.45 19.22 28.92
N SER A 437 18.57 20.49 28.54
CA SER A 437 19.05 21.54 29.46
C SER A 437 18.02 21.85 30.56
N PHE A 438 16.71 21.79 30.28
CA PHE A 438 15.66 21.84 31.30
C PHE A 438 15.81 20.71 32.32
N ALA A 439 15.98 19.47 31.85
CA ALA A 439 16.17 18.30 32.71
C ALA A 439 17.46 18.38 33.55
N ASP A 440 18.57 18.83 32.95
CA ASP A 440 19.84 19.04 33.65
C ASP A 440 19.78 20.20 34.67
N ILE A 441 19.08 21.31 34.37
CA ILE A 441 18.75 22.36 35.36
C ILE A 441 17.96 21.74 36.53
N GLY A 442 17.00 20.87 36.23
CA GLY A 442 16.26 20.09 37.21
C GLY A 442 17.19 19.25 38.10
N ASN A 443 18.10 18.45 37.54
CA ASN A 443 19.05 17.64 38.33
C ASN A 443 20.02 18.50 39.16
N ILE A 444 20.48 19.64 38.65
CA ILE A 444 21.30 20.60 39.40
C ILE A 444 20.54 21.16 40.64
N ILE A 445 19.23 21.41 40.52
CA ILE A 445 18.38 21.92 41.61
C ILE A 445 17.96 20.82 42.59
N LYS A 446 17.61 19.63 42.09
CA LYS A 446 17.32 18.42 42.88
C LYS A 446 18.56 17.90 43.63
N GLY A 447 19.75 18.26 43.16
CA GLY A 447 21.05 17.94 43.75
C GLY A 447 21.65 16.60 43.31
N ASP A 448 21.01 15.93 42.34
CA ASP A 448 21.31 14.57 41.86
C ASP A 448 21.99 14.53 40.47
N ASP A 449 22.53 15.66 40.00
CA ASP A 449 23.39 15.75 38.81
C ASP A 449 24.75 15.02 39.00
N MET A 450 25.23 14.37 37.94
CA MET A 450 26.45 13.54 37.93
C MET A 450 27.78 14.32 37.86
N LEU A 451 27.78 15.66 37.82
CA LEU A 451 29.00 16.48 37.88
C LEU A 451 29.14 17.15 39.24
N ASP A 452 30.38 17.22 39.75
CA ASP A 452 30.73 18.14 40.84
C ASP A 452 31.35 19.43 40.28
N ASP A 453 30.59 20.07 39.38
CA ASP A 453 31.02 21.30 38.73
C ASP A 453 30.58 22.57 39.49
N ILE A 454 31.19 23.71 39.14
CA ILE A 454 30.96 24.99 39.83
C ILE A 454 29.46 25.37 39.87
N ARG A 455 28.67 24.96 38.87
CA ARG A 455 27.20 25.15 38.84
C ARG A 455 26.51 24.36 39.94
N SER A 456 26.77 23.06 39.98
CA SER A 456 26.18 22.13 40.95
C SER A 456 26.54 22.52 42.39
N ILE A 457 27.79 22.94 42.63
CA ILE A 457 28.26 23.45 43.92
C ILE A 457 27.51 24.75 44.31
N LYS A 458 27.41 25.73 43.40
CA LYS A 458 26.79 27.03 43.74
C LYS A 458 25.27 26.99 43.93
N ILE A 459 24.54 26.13 43.22
CA ILE A 459 23.09 25.97 43.48
C ILE A 459 22.85 25.32 44.84
N LYS A 460 23.63 24.29 45.21
CA LYS A 460 23.62 23.71 46.57
C LYS A 460 23.89 24.77 47.65
N ASP A 461 24.78 25.73 47.41
CA ASP A 461 25.04 26.85 48.34
C ASP A 461 23.93 27.91 48.40
N ILE A 462 23.22 28.19 47.30
CA ILE A 462 22.07 29.10 47.30
C ILE A 462 20.91 28.49 48.11
N ILE A 463 20.60 27.20 47.93
CA ILE A 463 19.52 26.53 48.66
C ILE A 463 19.80 26.56 50.18
N LYS A 464 21.04 26.23 50.60
CA LYS A 464 21.50 26.40 51.99
C LYS A 464 21.31 27.83 52.51
N ARG A 465 21.53 28.86 51.67
CA ARG A 465 21.40 30.28 52.03
C ARG A 465 19.95 30.71 52.23
N VAL A 466 19.05 30.32 51.32
CA VAL A 466 17.60 30.61 51.46
C VAL A 466 17.04 29.94 52.73
N ASN A 467 17.46 28.70 53.02
CA ASN A 467 17.01 27.96 54.19
C ASN A 467 17.52 28.46 55.54
N ARG A 468 18.52 29.36 55.57
CA ARG A 468 18.92 30.08 56.80
C ARG A 468 17.94 31.18 57.20
N ASN A 469 17.12 31.66 56.27
CA ASN A 469 16.15 32.73 56.49
C ASN A 469 14.72 32.22 56.75
N ILE A 470 14.55 30.89 56.82
CA ILE A 470 13.26 30.23 57.02
C ILE A 470 13.34 29.46 58.35
N THR A 471 12.63 29.96 59.36
CA THR A 471 12.65 29.41 60.73
C THR A 471 11.87 28.10 60.86
N GLU A 472 10.82 27.90 60.06
CA GLU A 472 9.95 26.72 60.13
C GLU A 472 10.39 25.66 59.10
N ASP A 473 10.78 24.47 59.57
CA ASP A 473 11.31 23.40 58.72
C ASP A 473 10.35 22.96 57.62
N SER A 474 9.04 22.90 57.91
CA SER A 474 7.97 22.59 56.95
C SER A 474 7.96 23.50 55.70
N LYS A 475 8.47 24.73 55.86
CA LYS A 475 8.46 25.79 54.85
C LYS A 475 9.82 25.97 54.17
N LYS A 476 10.87 25.25 54.58
CA LYS A 476 12.18 25.32 53.92
C LYS A 476 12.08 24.93 52.43
N LEU A 477 13.04 25.43 51.66
CA LEU A 477 13.22 25.13 50.25
C LEU A 477 13.90 23.78 50.12
N ASP A 478 13.13 22.72 49.92
CA ASP A 478 13.64 21.47 49.37
C ASP A 478 13.74 21.58 47.83
N GLY A 479 14.84 21.08 47.26
CA GLY A 479 15.12 21.18 45.84
C GLY A 479 14.18 20.34 44.97
N LYS A 480 13.74 19.17 45.47
CA LYS A 480 12.85 18.26 44.72
C LYS A 480 11.41 18.76 44.73
N LYS A 481 10.88 19.06 45.92
CA LYS A 481 9.53 19.65 46.07
C LYS A 481 9.40 20.98 45.34
N TRP A 482 10.39 21.88 45.44
CA TRP A 482 10.35 23.15 44.73
C TRP A 482 10.36 22.96 43.20
N TRP A 483 11.12 21.99 42.68
CA TRP A 483 11.11 21.68 41.26
C TRP A 483 9.72 21.24 40.79
N GLU A 484 9.08 20.27 41.46
CA GLU A 484 7.72 19.84 41.07
C GLU A 484 6.67 20.97 41.21
N GLU A 485 6.84 21.91 42.14
CA GLU A 485 5.97 23.08 42.31
C GLU A 485 6.17 24.18 41.23
N ASN A 486 7.27 24.18 40.45
CA ASN A 486 7.66 25.33 39.61
C ASN A 486 8.21 24.97 38.22
N ARG A 487 8.40 23.68 37.93
CA ARG A 487 8.83 23.08 36.64
C ARG A 487 8.18 23.71 35.42
N ASP A 488 6.86 23.89 35.45
CA ASP A 488 6.10 24.37 34.28
C ASP A 488 6.37 25.86 34.03
N HIS A 489 6.54 26.66 35.10
CA HIS A 489 6.95 28.07 34.99
C HIS A 489 8.38 28.20 34.45
N VAL A 490 9.29 27.29 34.83
CA VAL A 490 10.65 27.23 34.27
C VAL A 490 10.59 26.89 32.78
N TRP A 491 9.76 25.92 32.39
CA TRP A 491 9.58 25.52 31.00
C TRP A 491 8.97 26.63 30.13
N ASN A 492 7.88 27.27 30.59
CA ASN A 492 7.23 28.36 29.86
C ASN A 492 8.17 29.58 29.66
N VAL A 493 9.11 29.82 30.58
CA VAL A 493 10.19 30.81 30.40
C VAL A 493 11.30 30.35 29.45
N MET A 494 11.54 29.05 29.27
CA MET A 494 12.42 28.56 28.20
C MET A 494 11.75 28.68 26.82
N VAL A 495 10.46 28.34 26.71
CA VAL A 495 9.69 28.40 25.45
C VAL A 495 9.62 29.81 24.86
N CYS A 496 9.85 30.87 25.64
CA CYS A 496 10.08 32.25 25.18
C CYS A 496 11.03 32.44 23.98
N HIS A 497 11.94 31.48 23.73
CA HIS A 497 12.92 31.53 22.62
C HIS A 497 12.64 30.52 21.50
N TYR A 498 11.47 29.88 21.51
CA TYR A 498 11.04 28.89 20.52
C TYR A 498 10.11 29.53 19.47
N LYS A 499 10.49 29.52 18.18
CA LYS A 499 9.89 30.38 17.15
C LYS A 499 9.02 29.64 16.12
N LYS A 500 8.15 28.75 16.59
CA LYS A 500 7.28 27.95 15.72
C LYS A 500 5.89 28.56 15.56
N ASN A 501 5.57 29.03 14.35
CA ASN A 501 4.31 29.70 14.00
C ASN A 501 3.07 28.79 14.24
N ASN A 502 2.47 28.82 15.44
CA ASN A 502 1.09 28.35 15.69
C ASN A 502 0.56 28.61 17.13
N ASN A 503 1.23 29.40 17.98
CA ASN A 503 0.84 29.72 19.37
C ASN A 503 0.64 28.50 20.32
N THR A 504 1.14 27.32 19.94
CA THR A 504 1.10 26.11 20.77
C THR A 504 2.45 25.84 21.43
N CYS A 505 2.49 25.88 22.77
CA CYS A 505 3.68 25.45 23.51
C CYS A 505 4.02 23.98 23.23
N PRO A 506 5.28 23.64 22.91
CA PRO A 506 5.73 22.26 23.00
C PRO A 506 5.76 21.86 24.49
N SER A 507 5.22 20.69 24.85
CA SER A 507 5.38 20.16 26.22
C SER A 507 6.81 19.67 26.46
N HIS A 508 7.30 19.75 27.71
CA HIS A 508 8.57 19.12 28.11
C HIS A 508 8.49 17.58 28.10
N ASN A 509 7.29 16.98 28.19
CA ASN A 509 7.05 15.52 28.26
C ASN A 509 7.77 14.81 29.43
N ASP A 510 7.75 15.39 30.64
CA ASP A 510 8.35 14.80 31.84
C ASP A 510 9.84 14.35 31.73
N ILE A 511 10.59 14.91 30.78
CA ILE A 511 11.97 14.53 30.45
C ILE A 511 12.96 14.61 31.64
N ASP A 512 12.67 15.43 32.64
CA ASP A 512 13.42 15.59 33.89
C ASP A 512 13.20 14.44 34.90
N LYS A 513 12.26 13.53 34.63
CA LYS A 513 12.02 12.28 35.37
C LYS A 513 12.81 11.09 34.78
N GLU A 514 13.32 11.21 33.55
CA GLU A 514 14.23 10.21 32.96
C GLU A 514 15.65 10.34 33.56
N ASP A 515 16.32 9.21 33.78
CA ASP A 515 17.68 9.17 34.35
C ASP A 515 18.69 9.94 33.48
N GLN A 516 19.55 10.73 34.13
CA GLN A 516 20.48 11.62 33.44
C GLN A 516 21.47 10.89 32.52
N PHE A 517 21.92 9.67 32.87
CA PHE A 517 22.77 8.87 31.98
C PHE A 517 22.01 8.45 30.72
N LEU A 518 20.76 8.01 30.86
CA LEU A 518 19.93 7.57 29.73
C LEU A 518 19.66 8.73 28.75
N ARG A 519 19.37 9.93 29.25
CA ARG A 519 19.22 11.14 28.41
C ARG A 519 20.50 11.48 27.65
N TRP A 520 21.67 11.44 28.31
CA TRP A 520 22.95 11.73 27.66
C TRP A 520 23.36 10.65 26.65
N LEU A 521 23.04 9.38 26.90
CA LEU A 521 23.24 8.27 25.97
C LEU A 521 22.47 8.50 24.66
N VAL A 522 21.23 8.99 24.76
CA VAL A 522 20.41 9.35 23.60
C VAL A 522 20.92 10.63 22.92
N GLU A 523 21.40 11.62 23.67
CA GLU A 523 22.06 12.81 23.12
C GLU A 523 23.35 12.46 22.34
N TRP A 524 24.12 11.46 22.80
CA TRP A 524 25.29 10.94 22.10
C TRP A 524 24.89 10.23 20.80
N GLY A 525 23.88 9.35 20.85
CA GLY A 525 23.35 8.65 19.67
C GLY A 525 22.87 9.61 18.57
N ARG A 526 22.22 10.72 18.95
CA ARG A 526 21.83 11.81 18.04
C ARG A 526 23.03 12.41 17.30
N GLN A 527 24.12 12.71 18.02
CA GLN A 527 25.34 13.26 17.43
C GLN A 527 26.00 12.25 16.47
N VAL A 528 26.11 10.98 16.85
CA VAL A 528 26.69 9.93 15.99
C VAL A 528 25.90 9.79 14.70
N CYS A 529 24.57 9.71 14.75
CA CYS A 529 23.77 9.57 13.54
C CYS A 529 23.84 10.80 12.61
N LYS A 530 24.00 12.02 13.17
CA LYS A 530 24.27 13.23 12.37
C LYS A 530 25.62 13.10 11.65
N GLU A 531 26.72 12.90 12.39
CA GLU A 531 28.06 12.86 11.81
C GLU A 531 28.21 11.70 10.81
N LYS A 532 27.65 10.52 11.08
CA LYS A 532 27.68 9.36 10.15
C LYS A 532 27.09 9.72 8.78
N LYS A 533 25.94 10.40 8.76
CA LYS A 533 25.27 10.85 7.54
C LYS A 533 26.14 11.83 6.74
N GLU A 534 26.80 12.76 7.41
CA GLU A 534 27.68 13.77 6.80
C GLU A 534 28.96 13.14 6.22
N GLN A 535 29.63 12.28 6.99
CA GLN A 535 30.84 11.57 6.55
C GLN A 535 30.56 10.63 5.36
N LYS A 536 29.44 9.87 5.38
CA LYS A 536 29.05 9.01 4.23
C LYS A 536 28.72 9.81 2.97
N SER A 537 28.02 10.93 3.12
CA SER A 537 27.72 11.84 2.00
C SER A 537 29.01 12.40 1.39
N TYR A 538 30.00 12.73 2.22
CA TYR A 538 31.32 13.17 1.76
C TYR A 538 32.07 12.05 1.00
N VAL A 539 32.07 10.80 1.51
CA VAL A 539 32.67 9.65 0.78
C VAL A 539 32.01 9.46 -0.58
N TYR A 540 30.68 9.43 -0.65
CA TYR A 540 29.95 9.26 -1.91
C TYR A 540 30.34 10.35 -2.93
N GLU A 541 30.25 11.62 -2.55
CA GLU A 541 30.58 12.76 -3.43
C GLU A 541 32.06 12.83 -3.84
N LYS A 542 32.98 12.15 -3.14
CA LYS A 542 34.41 12.09 -3.52
C LYS A 542 34.81 10.83 -4.29
N CYS A 543 34.05 9.75 -4.18
CA CYS A 543 34.33 8.45 -4.80
C CYS A 543 33.40 8.07 -5.97
N LYS A 544 32.26 8.76 -6.14
CA LYS A 544 31.33 8.54 -7.25
C LYS A 544 32.02 8.66 -8.62
N ASP A 545 31.66 7.74 -9.52
CA ASP A 545 32.11 7.68 -10.92
C ASP A 545 33.64 7.63 -11.11
N LYS A 546 34.39 7.16 -10.09
CA LYS A 546 35.86 7.18 -10.04
C LYS A 546 36.49 5.82 -9.71
N ASN A 547 37.74 5.66 -10.12
CA ASN A 547 38.72 4.67 -9.68
C ASN A 547 39.09 4.74 -8.16
N PRO A 548 38.56 3.95 -7.20
CA PRO A 548 39.00 4.06 -5.80
C PRO A 548 40.49 3.78 -5.60
N LYS A 549 41.05 2.90 -6.44
CA LYS A 549 42.43 2.41 -6.35
C LYS A 549 43.44 3.45 -6.88
N THR A 550 42.99 4.47 -7.60
CA THR A 550 43.82 5.54 -8.18
C THR A 550 43.49 6.96 -7.71
N ASP A 551 42.25 7.26 -7.30
CA ASP A 551 41.86 8.61 -6.89
C ASP A 551 42.24 8.92 -5.43
N THR A 552 43.21 9.83 -5.26
CA THR A 552 43.75 10.21 -3.94
C THR A 552 42.75 10.96 -3.05
N VAL A 553 41.75 11.63 -3.63
CA VAL A 553 40.71 12.36 -2.88
C VAL A 553 39.70 11.37 -2.30
N CYS A 554 39.30 10.36 -3.09
CA CYS A 554 38.48 9.24 -2.63
C CYS A 554 39.16 8.45 -1.51
N LYS A 555 40.44 8.05 -1.69
CA LYS A 555 41.21 7.36 -0.63
C LYS A 555 41.27 8.17 0.66
N LYS A 556 41.49 9.49 0.58
CA LYS A 556 41.49 10.37 1.76
C LYS A 556 40.10 10.46 2.42
N ALA A 557 39.03 10.53 1.64
CA ALA A 557 37.67 10.55 2.18
C ALA A 557 37.32 9.26 2.95
N VAL A 558 37.69 8.09 2.40
CA VAL A 558 37.45 6.80 3.06
C VAL A 558 38.33 6.62 4.30
N SER A 559 39.60 7.04 4.26
CA SER A 559 40.49 7.04 5.43
C SER A 559 39.94 7.90 6.59
N ASN A 560 39.41 9.09 6.28
CA ASN A 560 38.73 9.94 7.27
C ASN A 560 37.50 9.25 7.90
N TYR A 561 36.63 8.62 7.09
CA TYR A 561 35.48 7.86 7.57
C TYR A 561 35.91 6.72 8.50
N ASN A 562 36.98 6.01 8.14
CA ASN A 562 37.50 4.89 8.91
C ASN A 562 38.02 5.30 10.29
N ASN A 563 38.78 6.40 10.37
CA ASN A 563 39.24 6.97 11.64
C ASN A 563 38.07 7.43 12.53
N TRP A 564 37.05 8.06 11.93
CA TRP A 564 35.82 8.43 12.63
C TRP A 564 35.08 7.20 13.18
N ASN A 565 34.99 6.12 12.39
CA ASN A 565 34.34 4.86 12.80
C ASN A 565 35.02 4.24 14.04
N THR A 566 36.35 4.26 14.10
CA THR A 566 37.13 3.79 15.27
C THR A 566 36.84 4.60 16.54
N ILE A 567 36.75 5.93 16.43
CA ILE A 567 36.41 6.82 17.57
C ILE A 567 35.01 6.49 18.10
N VAL A 568 34.02 6.35 17.21
CA VAL A 568 32.64 5.99 17.61
C VAL A 568 32.58 4.62 18.26
N LYS A 569 33.28 3.61 17.72
CA LYS A 569 33.37 2.26 18.27
C LYS A 569 33.88 2.26 19.72
N HIS A 570 34.99 2.94 20.00
CA HIS A 570 35.56 2.99 21.34
C HIS A 570 34.63 3.69 22.35
N ALA A 571 33.94 4.76 21.93
CA ALA A 571 32.94 5.44 22.75
C ALA A 571 31.69 4.56 23.01
N TYR A 572 31.21 3.83 21.99
CA TYR A 572 30.07 2.94 22.11
C TYR A 572 30.30 1.83 23.14
N ASP A 573 31.46 1.19 23.14
CA ASP A 573 31.76 0.06 24.04
C ASP A 573 31.73 0.49 25.52
N GLY A 574 32.24 1.69 25.83
CA GLY A 574 32.17 2.28 27.18
C GLY A 574 30.73 2.57 27.61
N LEU A 575 29.96 3.23 26.73
CA LEU A 575 28.55 3.57 26.97
C LEU A 575 27.67 2.32 27.13
N ASN A 576 27.89 1.29 26.30
CA ASN A 576 27.15 0.04 26.36
C ASN A 576 27.45 -0.72 27.67
N LYS A 577 28.71 -0.80 28.09
CA LYS A 577 29.09 -1.41 29.37
C LYS A 577 28.47 -0.66 30.57
N LYS A 578 28.35 0.67 30.51
CA LYS A 578 27.63 1.47 31.52
C LYS A 578 26.12 1.16 31.50
N TYR A 579 25.51 1.01 30.32
CA TYR A 579 24.10 0.65 30.16
C TYR A 579 23.79 -0.74 30.72
N GLU A 580 24.61 -1.75 30.42
CA GLU A 580 24.50 -3.11 30.96
C GLU A 580 24.58 -3.12 32.49
N ASN A 581 25.59 -2.44 33.06
CA ASN A 581 25.72 -2.28 34.51
C ASN A 581 24.53 -1.54 35.15
N PHE A 582 24.02 -0.48 34.50
CA PHE A 582 22.86 0.27 34.97
C PHE A 582 21.60 -0.62 35.01
N LYS A 583 21.36 -1.39 33.94
CA LYS A 583 20.26 -2.35 33.84
C LYS A 583 20.33 -3.44 34.93
N LEU A 584 21.53 -3.95 35.22
CA LEU A 584 21.74 -4.94 36.29
C LEU A 584 21.53 -4.35 37.70
N SER A 585 21.80 -3.06 37.90
CA SER A 585 21.69 -2.41 39.21
C SER A 585 20.27 -2.10 39.68
N GLN A 586 19.25 -2.24 38.82
CA GLN A 586 17.85 -1.97 39.15
C GLN A 586 17.02 -3.26 39.15
N SER A 587 16.71 -3.79 40.34
CA SER A 587 15.77 -4.90 40.50
C SER A 587 14.37 -4.48 40.03
N GLY A 588 13.81 -5.21 39.06
CA GLY A 588 12.53 -4.84 38.44
C GLY A 588 12.62 -3.71 37.40
N SER A 589 13.80 -3.44 36.84
CA SER A 589 14.01 -2.47 35.76
C SER A 589 13.02 -2.61 34.60
N THR A 590 12.48 -1.48 34.13
CA THR A 590 11.62 -1.40 32.94
C THR A 590 12.40 -1.40 31.61
N LEU A 591 13.73 -1.49 31.64
CA LEU A 591 14.59 -1.47 30.45
C LEU A 591 14.59 -2.82 29.71
N THR A 592 13.70 -2.95 28.73
CA THR A 592 13.55 -4.20 27.95
C THR A 592 14.69 -4.46 26.96
N GLN A 593 15.39 -3.43 26.49
CA GLN A 593 16.39 -3.52 25.41
C GLN A 593 17.66 -4.26 25.86
N LYS A 594 18.23 -5.06 24.96
CA LYS A 594 19.42 -5.88 25.21
C LYS A 594 20.67 -5.04 25.50
N ASP A 595 20.86 -3.97 24.73
CA ASP A 595 22.08 -3.16 24.64
C ASP A 595 21.74 -1.68 24.40
N ALA A 596 22.77 -0.82 24.47
CA ALA A 596 22.62 0.62 24.30
C ALA A 596 22.18 1.05 22.89
N SER A 597 22.54 0.30 21.84
CA SER A 597 22.07 0.54 20.47
C SER A 597 20.55 0.37 20.39
N GLY A 598 20.01 -0.70 20.97
CA GLY A 598 18.57 -0.91 21.12
C GLY A 598 17.87 0.22 21.89
N TYR A 599 18.49 0.70 22.98
CA TYR A 599 17.93 1.81 23.77
C TYR A 599 17.87 3.12 22.98
N ILE A 600 18.96 3.49 22.29
CA ILE A 600 19.02 4.67 21.42
C ILE A 600 18.00 4.57 20.29
N LYS A 601 17.90 3.40 19.62
CA LYS A 601 16.93 3.14 18.54
C LYS A 601 15.47 3.26 19.01
N GLU A 602 15.15 2.99 20.28
CA GLU A 602 13.80 3.23 20.83
C GLU A 602 13.55 4.71 21.18
N LYS A 603 14.45 5.34 21.96
CA LYS A 603 14.22 6.70 22.49
C LYS A 603 14.42 7.83 21.48
N CYS A 604 14.99 7.53 20.31
CA CYS A 604 15.29 8.50 19.28
C CYS A 604 14.85 7.98 17.91
N SER A 605 13.58 8.26 17.56
CA SER A 605 12.99 7.85 16.28
C SER A 605 13.70 8.47 15.07
N GLU A 606 14.42 9.58 15.26
CA GLU A 606 15.27 10.24 14.27
C GLU A 606 16.73 9.76 14.27
N CYS A 607 17.15 8.91 15.20
CA CYS A 607 18.48 8.27 15.25
C CYS A 607 18.55 7.11 14.24
N GLN A 608 18.32 7.46 12.99
CA GLN A 608 18.23 6.57 11.84
C GLN A 608 19.63 6.15 11.35
N CYS A 609 20.42 5.52 12.22
CA CYS A 609 21.74 4.98 11.90
C CYS A 609 22.04 3.62 12.57
N SER A 610 22.87 2.80 11.92
CA SER A 610 23.37 1.55 12.49
C SER A 610 24.67 1.71 13.29
N PHE A 611 24.72 1.02 14.43
CA PHE A 611 25.92 0.73 15.21
C PHE A 611 26.49 -0.68 14.93
N GLU A 612 25.72 -1.61 14.34
CA GLU A 612 26.20 -2.94 13.93
C GLU A 612 27.16 -2.83 12.72
N ASP A 613 26.87 -1.90 11.81
CA ASP A 613 27.74 -1.54 10.68
C ASP A 613 29.12 -1.02 11.13
N ILE A 614 29.17 -0.34 12.27
CA ILE A 614 30.39 0.22 12.87
C ILE A 614 31.29 -0.90 13.38
N GLU A 615 30.69 -1.90 14.03
CA GLU A 615 31.34 -3.14 14.49
C GLU A 615 31.88 -3.98 13.31
N GLU A 616 31.07 -4.18 12.25
CA GLU A 616 31.50 -4.91 11.05
C GLU A 616 32.67 -4.20 10.34
N THR A 617 32.60 -2.88 10.23
CA THR A 617 33.65 -2.07 9.61
C THR A 617 34.91 -2.08 10.46
N PHE A 618 34.80 -1.96 11.79
CA PHE A 618 35.94 -2.02 12.70
C PHE A 618 36.64 -3.39 12.68
N LYS A 619 35.90 -4.50 12.71
CA LYS A 619 36.46 -5.86 12.70
C LYS A 619 37.27 -6.20 11.45
N LYS A 620 37.02 -5.54 10.31
CA LYS A 620 37.82 -5.72 9.09
C LYS A 620 39.12 -4.90 9.07
N ASN A 621 39.27 -3.94 9.98
CA ASN A 621 40.40 -3.01 10.02
C ASN A 621 41.52 -3.49 10.96
N SER A 622 41.97 -4.75 10.80
CA SER A 622 43.28 -5.15 11.31
C SER A 622 44.40 -4.56 10.44
N GLU A 623 44.22 -4.52 9.12
CA GLU A 623 45.05 -3.81 8.15
C GLU A 623 44.19 -3.22 7.01
N PRO A 624 44.57 -2.08 6.41
CA PRO A 624 43.74 -1.37 5.41
C PRO A 624 43.84 -1.99 4.00
N ASN A 625 43.22 -3.15 3.81
CA ASN A 625 43.16 -3.85 2.52
C ASN A 625 42.08 -3.31 1.57
N ASP A 626 42.28 -3.51 0.26
CA ASP A 626 41.42 -3.03 -0.85
C ASP A 626 39.93 -3.37 -0.68
N GLU A 627 39.59 -4.51 -0.07
CA GLU A 627 38.20 -4.92 0.17
C GLU A 627 37.46 -3.96 1.12
N VAL A 628 38.15 -3.37 2.10
CA VAL A 628 37.56 -2.40 3.05
C VAL A 628 37.19 -1.11 2.32
N LEU A 629 38.03 -0.68 1.37
CA LEU A 629 37.79 0.49 0.52
C LEU A 629 36.53 0.29 -0.34
N ASP A 630 36.43 -0.84 -1.04
CA ASP A 630 35.26 -1.16 -1.87
C ASP A 630 33.98 -1.34 -1.02
N VAL A 631 34.06 -1.90 0.19
CA VAL A 631 32.91 -2.00 1.12
C VAL A 631 32.42 -0.63 1.58
N ILE A 632 33.30 0.28 2.01
CA ILE A 632 32.89 1.62 2.48
C ILE A 632 32.28 2.43 1.34
N ILE A 633 32.83 2.33 0.12
CA ILE A 633 32.30 3.05 -1.05
C ILE A 633 30.95 2.48 -1.49
N ASN A 634 30.80 1.16 -1.56
CA ASN A 634 29.50 0.55 -1.87
C ASN A 634 28.44 0.89 -0.80
N LYS A 635 28.80 0.96 0.48
CA LYS A 635 27.90 1.44 1.54
C LYS A 635 27.62 2.94 1.48
N SER A 636 28.49 3.77 0.93
CA SER A 636 28.43 5.25 1.05
C SER A 636 27.11 5.88 0.59
N HIS A 637 26.51 5.34 -0.47
CA HIS A 637 25.25 5.82 -1.04
C HIS A 637 23.99 5.31 -0.32
N ILE A 638 24.13 4.34 0.59
CA ILE A 638 23.03 3.76 1.35
C ILE A 638 22.70 4.66 2.57
N PRO A 639 21.44 5.05 2.80
CA PRO A 639 21.03 5.78 4.01
C PRO A 639 21.41 5.03 5.30
N PRO A 640 21.86 5.69 6.38
CA PRO A 640 22.43 4.98 7.54
C PRO A 640 21.48 4.03 8.30
N HIS A 641 20.15 4.16 8.14
CA HIS A 641 19.17 3.22 8.71
C HIS A 641 18.95 1.98 7.84
N LEU A 642 19.31 2.03 6.56
CA LEU A 642 19.18 0.91 5.63
C LEU A 642 20.44 0.04 5.58
N GLU A 643 21.49 0.38 6.33
CA GLU A 643 22.73 -0.42 6.38
C GLU A 643 22.49 -1.83 6.92
N ASP A 644 21.75 -1.97 8.04
CA ASP A 644 21.47 -3.27 8.67
C ASP A 644 20.75 -4.24 7.73
N ILE A 645 19.83 -3.73 6.91
CA ILE A 645 19.06 -4.50 5.93
C ILE A 645 19.77 -4.62 4.57
N PHE A 646 20.60 -3.65 4.18
CA PHE A 646 21.47 -3.73 3.00
C PHE A 646 22.53 -4.82 3.19
N ASN A 647 23.27 -4.79 4.29
CA ASN A 647 24.35 -5.74 4.62
C ASN A 647 23.85 -7.19 4.76
N ARG A 648 22.55 -7.37 5.06
CA ARG A 648 21.87 -8.67 5.14
C ARG A 648 21.67 -9.34 3.77
N TYR A 649 21.48 -8.54 2.72
CA TYR A 649 21.15 -9.01 1.36
C TYR A 649 22.19 -8.63 0.28
N ASN A 650 23.24 -7.90 0.64
CA ASN A 650 24.31 -7.43 -0.24
C ASN A 650 25.68 -7.64 0.44
N GLY A 651 26.67 -8.13 -0.29
CA GLY A 651 28.01 -8.43 0.23
C GLY A 651 28.25 -9.91 0.58
N PRO A 652 29.26 -10.22 1.42
CA PRO A 652 29.68 -11.61 1.72
C PRO A 652 28.91 -12.27 2.87
N TYR A 653 28.26 -11.49 3.75
CA TYR A 653 27.58 -12.00 4.96
C TYR A 653 26.06 -12.16 4.79
N LEU A 654 25.65 -12.57 3.59
CA LEU A 654 24.26 -12.86 3.21
C LEU A 654 23.55 -13.73 4.26
N ARG A 655 22.38 -13.28 4.72
CA ARG A 655 21.54 -14.00 5.69
C ARG A 655 20.07 -13.79 5.35
N CYS A 656 19.35 -14.88 5.11
CA CYS A 656 17.89 -14.86 4.97
C CYS A 656 17.22 -14.41 6.28
N PRO A 657 16.03 -13.79 6.25
CA PRO A 657 15.37 -13.34 7.46
C PRO A 657 14.92 -14.50 8.36
N ASP A 658 15.26 -14.39 9.64
CA ASP A 658 14.85 -15.30 10.70
C ASP A 658 13.41 -15.04 11.17
N SER A 659 12.90 -15.91 12.04
CA SER A 659 11.52 -15.87 12.54
C SER A 659 11.24 -14.73 13.54
N THR A 660 12.23 -13.90 13.87
CA THR A 660 12.07 -12.61 14.57
C THR A 660 12.01 -11.45 13.58
N LEU A 661 12.88 -11.45 12.57
CA LEU A 661 12.92 -10.44 11.51
C LEU A 661 11.64 -10.42 10.66
N CYS A 662 10.95 -11.54 10.52
CA CYS A 662 9.68 -11.60 9.79
C CYS A 662 8.45 -11.08 10.55
N ARG A 663 8.53 -10.88 11.89
CA ARG A 663 7.37 -10.48 12.73
C ARG A 663 6.72 -9.13 12.38
N PRO A 664 7.42 -8.10 11.87
CA PRO A 664 6.78 -6.83 11.50
C PRO A 664 5.90 -6.95 10.25
N TYR A 665 6.22 -7.87 9.34
CA TYR A 665 5.53 -8.02 8.07
C TYR A 665 4.28 -8.88 8.23
N LYS A 666 3.18 -8.46 7.61
CA LYS A 666 1.88 -9.12 7.71
C LYS A 666 1.40 -9.58 6.34
N ASN A 667 0.61 -10.65 6.31
CA ASN A 667 -0.11 -11.03 5.10
C ASN A 667 -1.34 -10.12 4.91
N ILE A 668 -1.63 -9.76 3.66
CA ILE A 668 -2.95 -9.24 3.26
C ILE A 668 -3.67 -10.27 2.36
N PRO A 669 -5.01 -10.19 2.23
CA PRO A 669 -5.73 -10.95 1.20
C PRO A 669 -5.14 -10.68 -0.17
N CYS A 670 -4.90 -11.73 -0.96
CA CYS A 670 -4.51 -11.60 -2.35
C CYS A 670 -5.49 -12.34 -3.27
N PHE A 671 -6.26 -11.56 -4.00
CA PHE A 671 -7.20 -11.99 -5.04
C PHE A 671 -6.50 -12.32 -6.37
N GLY A 672 -5.27 -12.81 -6.29
CA GLY A 672 -4.47 -13.27 -7.41
C GLY A 672 -4.56 -14.78 -7.50
N ASN A 673 -5.27 -15.29 -8.50
CA ASN A 673 -5.45 -16.73 -8.71
C ASN A 673 -4.11 -17.44 -9.01
N GLU A 674 -4.16 -18.77 -9.01
CA GLU A 674 -3.24 -19.55 -9.83
C GLU A 674 -3.28 -19.04 -11.27
N HIS A 675 -2.12 -19.01 -11.93
CA HIS A 675 -1.96 -18.59 -13.31
C HIS A 675 -1.15 -19.63 -14.06
N ASP A 676 -1.40 -19.73 -15.36
CA ASP A 676 -0.57 -20.49 -16.28
C ASP A 676 0.40 -19.51 -16.95
N ASP A 677 1.71 -19.80 -16.90
CA ASP A 677 2.71 -18.99 -17.61
C ASP A 677 2.63 -19.20 -19.14
N ASP A 678 2.14 -20.36 -19.57
CA ASP A 678 2.03 -20.75 -20.97
C ASP A 678 0.87 -20.04 -21.68
N GLY A 679 -0.06 -19.44 -20.91
CA GLY A 679 -1.30 -18.81 -21.38
C GLY A 679 -1.13 -17.58 -22.28
N ASP A 680 -2.24 -16.88 -22.54
CA ASP A 680 -2.28 -15.79 -23.53
C ASP A 680 -1.59 -14.51 -23.04
N TRP A 681 -0.44 -14.18 -23.63
CA TRP A 681 0.28 -12.93 -23.38
C TRP A 681 -0.37 -11.77 -24.14
N ASN A 682 -1.34 -11.12 -23.50
CA ASN A 682 -2.21 -10.13 -24.13
C ASN A 682 -1.69 -8.67 -23.97
N SER A 683 -1.87 -7.84 -25.01
CA SER A 683 -1.59 -6.39 -24.97
C SER A 683 -2.78 -5.54 -24.50
N SER A 684 -3.97 -6.13 -24.33
CA SER A 684 -5.22 -5.42 -24.03
C SER A 684 -5.19 -4.66 -22.70
N LEU A 685 -4.44 -5.16 -21.71
CA LEU A 685 -4.25 -4.53 -20.39
C LEU A 685 -2.97 -3.69 -20.30
N VAL A 686 -2.34 -3.34 -21.43
CA VAL A 686 -1.17 -2.46 -21.48
C VAL A 686 -1.60 -1.02 -21.74
N ARG A 687 -1.30 -0.15 -20.78
CA ARG A 687 -1.50 1.31 -20.85
C ARG A 687 -0.80 1.86 -22.11
N TYR A 688 -1.54 2.56 -22.97
CA TYR A 688 -1.06 3.11 -24.25
C TYR A 688 -0.58 2.08 -25.29
N ASN A 689 -1.19 0.88 -25.32
CA ASN A 689 -0.93 -0.18 -26.32
C ASN A 689 -1.12 0.23 -27.80
N LYS A 690 -1.85 1.31 -28.11
CA LYS A 690 -2.01 1.83 -29.48
C LYS A 690 -0.95 2.87 -29.89
N THR A 691 -0.06 3.30 -28.99
CA THR A 691 0.90 4.39 -29.25
C THR A 691 2.32 4.09 -28.74
N THR A 692 2.61 4.39 -27.47
CA THR A 692 3.96 4.31 -26.88
C THR A 692 4.36 2.87 -26.58
N ASN A 693 3.39 2.06 -26.13
CA ASN A 693 3.59 0.68 -25.69
C ASN A 693 3.05 -0.34 -26.70
N TRP A 694 3.00 0.05 -27.98
CA TRP A 694 2.57 -0.84 -29.07
C TRP A 694 3.58 -1.98 -29.27
N GLY A 695 3.09 -3.22 -29.22
CA GLY A 695 3.91 -4.43 -29.25
C GLY A 695 4.35 -4.96 -27.88
N VAL A 696 4.11 -4.22 -26.79
CA VAL A 696 4.27 -4.76 -25.42
C VAL A 696 3.15 -5.78 -25.14
N LEU A 697 3.52 -6.92 -24.58
CA LEU A 697 2.60 -7.92 -24.04
C LEU A 697 2.78 -8.02 -22.52
N LEU A 698 1.74 -8.42 -21.81
CA LEU A 698 1.71 -8.45 -20.34
C LEU A 698 1.90 -9.89 -19.83
N PRO A 699 2.85 -10.15 -18.90
CA PRO A 699 3.00 -11.48 -18.31
C PRO A 699 1.77 -11.93 -17.51
N PRO A 700 1.35 -13.20 -17.58
CA PRO A 700 0.30 -13.76 -16.73
C PRO A 700 0.57 -13.52 -15.24
N ARG A 701 1.82 -13.71 -14.78
CA ARG A 701 2.25 -13.38 -13.41
C ARG A 701 1.93 -11.93 -13.03
N ARG A 702 2.24 -10.96 -13.90
CA ARG A 702 1.98 -9.52 -13.67
C ARG A 702 0.49 -9.21 -13.61
N ILE A 703 -0.38 -9.94 -14.30
CA ILE A 703 -1.85 -9.76 -14.20
C ILE A 703 -2.33 -10.05 -12.78
N HIS A 704 -1.83 -11.12 -12.16
CA HIS A 704 -2.29 -11.63 -10.86
C HIS A 704 -1.47 -11.15 -9.65
N LEU A 705 -0.52 -10.22 -9.85
CA LEU A 705 0.32 -9.62 -8.82
C LEU A 705 -0.49 -9.08 -7.62
N CYS A 706 -0.10 -9.44 -6.39
CA CYS A 706 -0.78 -9.05 -5.15
C CYS A 706 -0.60 -7.57 -4.72
N LEU A 707 -0.79 -6.61 -5.64
CA LEU A 707 -0.73 -5.17 -5.34
C LEU A 707 -1.93 -4.42 -5.95
N ARG A 708 -2.92 -4.12 -5.10
CA ARG A 708 -4.10 -3.28 -5.38
C ARG A 708 -4.18 -2.23 -4.29
N ILE A 709 -4.55 -0.98 -4.63
CA ILE A 709 -4.69 0.11 -3.64
C ILE A 709 -6.00 0.80 -3.94
N ASP A 710 -6.93 0.71 -3.02
CA ASP A 710 -8.30 1.20 -3.19
C ASP A 710 -8.37 2.69 -2.86
N ALA A 711 -9.30 3.41 -3.47
CA ALA A 711 -9.40 4.85 -3.24
C ALA A 711 -9.92 5.23 -1.84
N GLU A 712 -10.48 4.29 -1.06
CA GLU A 712 -10.70 4.47 0.38
C GLU A 712 -9.41 4.36 1.21
N GLN A 713 -8.50 3.45 0.82
CA GLN A 713 -7.24 3.24 1.54
C GLN A 713 -6.31 4.46 1.44
N ILE A 714 -6.43 5.27 0.36
CA ILE A 714 -5.59 6.46 0.13
C ILE A 714 -5.48 7.35 1.37
N ASP A 715 -6.57 7.62 2.09
CA ASP A 715 -6.55 8.52 3.25
C ASP A 715 -5.79 7.92 4.45
N HIS A 716 -5.94 6.62 4.69
CA HIS A 716 -5.16 5.91 5.71
C HIS A 716 -3.69 5.73 5.32
N LEU A 717 -3.41 5.35 4.07
CA LEU A 717 -2.05 5.14 3.57
C LEU A 717 -1.26 6.46 3.44
N ARG A 718 -1.95 7.61 3.26
CA ARG A 718 -1.31 8.93 3.22
C ARG A 718 -1.24 9.65 4.56
N SER A 719 -1.93 9.19 5.60
CA SER A 719 -1.94 9.86 6.91
C SER A 719 -0.58 9.74 7.62
N GLU A 720 0.09 8.59 7.49
CA GLU A 720 1.47 8.37 7.98
C GLU A 720 2.29 7.56 6.96
N ILE A 721 3.58 7.89 6.84
CA ILE A 721 4.49 7.30 5.85
C ILE A 721 4.61 5.77 6.02
N GLU A 722 4.59 5.32 7.29
CA GLU A 722 4.71 3.91 7.64
C GLU A 722 3.48 3.09 7.21
N ASN A 723 2.29 3.70 7.07
CA ASN A 723 1.08 2.99 6.61
C ASN A 723 1.23 2.51 5.17
N PHE A 724 1.68 3.40 4.27
CA PHE A 724 1.96 3.03 2.87
C PHE A 724 3.10 2.01 2.76
N LYS A 725 4.18 2.18 3.55
CA LYS A 725 5.30 1.23 3.59
C LYS A 725 4.86 -0.17 4.03
N ASN A 726 4.14 -0.27 5.15
CA ASN A 726 3.60 -1.53 5.66
C ASN A 726 2.66 -2.17 4.64
N PHE A 727 1.85 -1.38 3.94
CA PHE A 727 0.97 -1.88 2.89
C PHE A 727 1.74 -2.48 1.69
N ILE A 728 2.76 -1.79 1.17
CA ILE A 728 3.59 -2.30 0.06
C ILE A 728 4.37 -3.55 0.49
N CYS A 729 4.91 -3.58 1.71
CA CYS A 729 5.60 -4.78 2.23
C CYS A 729 4.61 -5.95 2.42
N SER A 730 3.40 -5.70 2.92
CA SER A 730 2.38 -6.75 3.07
C SER A 730 1.88 -7.28 1.72
N SER A 731 1.77 -6.40 0.73
CA SER A 731 1.48 -6.77 -0.68
C SER A 731 2.56 -7.70 -1.26
N ALA A 732 3.83 -7.39 -1.00
CA ALA A 732 4.97 -8.16 -1.47
C ALA A 732 5.10 -9.52 -0.73
N PHE A 733 4.83 -9.56 0.58
CA PHE A 733 4.70 -10.78 1.38
C PHE A 733 3.60 -11.70 0.82
N ALA A 734 2.41 -11.16 0.55
CA ALA A 734 1.30 -11.90 -0.03
C ALA A 734 1.60 -12.42 -1.46
N GLU A 735 2.32 -11.64 -2.27
CA GLU A 735 2.80 -12.07 -3.59
C GLU A 735 3.75 -13.27 -3.49
N ALA A 736 4.73 -13.25 -2.59
CA ALA A 736 5.62 -14.40 -2.40
C ALA A 736 4.85 -15.68 -1.98
N LYS A 737 3.83 -15.54 -1.12
CA LYS A 737 2.93 -16.66 -0.76
C LYS A 737 2.11 -17.15 -1.95
N ARG A 738 1.62 -16.26 -2.82
CA ARG A 738 0.92 -16.61 -4.06
C ARG A 738 1.84 -17.37 -5.02
N LEU A 739 3.07 -16.90 -5.21
CA LEU A 739 4.07 -17.53 -6.09
C LEU A 739 4.43 -18.95 -5.60
N LYS A 740 4.53 -19.19 -4.29
CA LYS A 740 4.73 -20.56 -3.74
C LYS A 740 3.54 -21.49 -3.99
N LYS A 741 2.29 -20.99 -4.03
CA LYS A 741 1.13 -21.81 -4.46
C LYS A 741 1.22 -22.21 -5.94
N VAL A 742 1.67 -21.30 -6.81
CA VAL A 742 1.77 -21.52 -8.26
C VAL A 742 2.89 -22.49 -8.60
N TYR A 743 4.13 -22.18 -8.19
CA TYR A 743 5.32 -22.94 -8.60
C TYR A 743 5.63 -24.13 -7.71
N LYS A 744 4.95 -24.26 -6.56
CA LYS A 744 5.11 -25.36 -5.62
C LYS A 744 6.59 -25.52 -5.27
N ASP A 745 7.22 -26.65 -5.55
CA ASP A 745 8.60 -26.93 -5.13
C ASP A 745 9.66 -26.68 -6.23
N ASP A 746 9.25 -26.09 -7.37
CA ASP A 746 10.15 -25.47 -8.35
C ASP A 746 10.68 -24.13 -7.78
N ASN A 747 11.58 -24.23 -6.80
CA ASN A 747 12.07 -23.10 -6.02
C ASN A 747 12.90 -22.11 -6.86
N ASP A 748 13.57 -22.57 -7.93
CA ASP A 748 14.36 -21.71 -8.81
C ASP A 748 13.46 -20.81 -9.67
N LYS A 749 12.43 -21.39 -10.30
CA LYS A 749 11.43 -20.64 -11.06
C LYS A 749 10.62 -19.71 -10.16
N LEU A 750 10.26 -20.17 -8.97
CA LEU A 750 9.60 -19.37 -7.94
C LEU A 750 10.45 -18.16 -7.54
N LEU A 751 11.73 -18.37 -7.23
CA LEU A 751 12.66 -17.29 -6.86
C LEU A 751 12.85 -16.31 -8.02
N GLN A 752 12.95 -16.78 -9.26
CA GLN A 752 13.01 -15.91 -10.44
C GLN A 752 11.73 -15.08 -10.61
N ALA A 753 10.56 -15.69 -10.45
CA ALA A 753 9.26 -15.01 -10.46
C ALA A 753 9.12 -13.99 -9.31
N MET A 754 9.70 -14.25 -8.13
CA MET A 754 9.79 -13.27 -7.04
C MET A 754 10.61 -12.04 -7.46
N LYS A 755 11.75 -12.21 -8.16
CA LYS A 755 12.57 -11.08 -8.64
C LYS A 755 11.82 -10.24 -9.68
N TYR A 756 11.09 -10.87 -10.60
CA TYR A 756 10.22 -10.14 -11.55
C TYR A 756 9.07 -9.41 -10.84
N SER A 757 8.39 -10.06 -9.90
CA SER A 757 7.31 -9.44 -9.11
C SER A 757 7.81 -8.30 -8.22
N PHE A 758 8.98 -8.43 -7.60
CA PHE A 758 9.65 -7.36 -6.86
C PHE A 758 9.87 -6.11 -7.73
N ALA A 759 10.45 -6.29 -8.92
CA ALA A 759 10.74 -5.18 -9.81
C ALA A 759 9.48 -4.59 -10.45
N ASP A 760 8.40 -5.37 -10.62
CA ASP A 760 7.10 -4.85 -11.03
C ASP A 760 6.39 -4.08 -9.92
N ILE A 761 6.45 -4.53 -8.66
CA ILE A 761 6.06 -3.71 -7.49
C ILE A 761 6.84 -2.40 -7.49
N GLY A 762 8.16 -2.45 -7.75
CA GLY A 762 9.00 -1.26 -7.91
C GLY A 762 8.56 -0.34 -9.05
N SER A 763 8.23 -0.87 -10.23
CA SER A 763 7.70 -0.06 -11.35
C SER A 763 6.33 0.54 -11.05
N ILE A 764 5.45 -0.17 -10.33
CA ILE A 764 4.15 0.34 -9.88
C ILE A 764 4.36 1.46 -8.85
N VAL A 765 5.23 1.27 -7.86
CA VAL A 765 5.54 2.30 -6.86
C VAL A 765 6.17 3.53 -7.51
N LYS A 766 7.16 3.37 -8.38
CA LYS A 766 7.86 4.49 -9.06
C LYS A 766 7.01 5.26 -10.08
N GLY A 767 5.87 4.71 -10.51
CA GLY A 767 5.01 5.32 -11.55
C GLY A 767 5.45 4.99 -12.98
N GLU A 768 6.22 3.93 -13.15
CA GLU A 768 6.84 3.51 -14.42
C GLU A 768 6.14 2.28 -15.04
N ASP A 769 5.16 1.71 -14.34
CA ASP A 769 4.44 0.51 -14.76
C ASP A 769 3.57 0.73 -16.02
N MET A 770 3.70 -0.19 -16.98
CA MET A 770 3.02 -0.16 -18.27
C MET A 770 1.67 -0.87 -18.26
N LYS A 771 1.25 -1.52 -17.15
CA LYS A 771 -0.09 -2.11 -17.05
C LYS A 771 -1.13 -0.99 -16.85
N GLU A 772 -2.30 -1.16 -17.45
CA GLU A 772 -3.47 -0.36 -17.11
C GLU A 772 -4.11 -0.84 -15.79
N GLY A 773 -4.39 0.09 -14.89
CA GLY A 773 -4.97 -0.18 -13.57
C GLY A 773 -4.86 1.01 -12.61
N THR A 774 -5.69 0.98 -11.57
CA THR A 774 -5.90 2.05 -10.58
C THR A 774 -4.74 2.24 -9.60
N ALA A 775 -4.00 1.18 -9.26
CA ALA A 775 -3.01 1.17 -8.19
C ALA A 775 -1.92 2.26 -8.33
N SER A 776 -1.24 2.36 -9.48
CA SER A 776 -0.16 3.36 -9.69
C SER A 776 -0.66 4.80 -9.63
N ASP A 777 -1.92 5.03 -10.03
CA ASP A 777 -2.53 6.36 -10.02
C ASP A 777 -3.04 6.72 -8.61
N ASN A 778 -3.46 5.72 -7.83
CA ASN A 778 -3.78 5.87 -6.40
C ASN A 778 -2.52 6.10 -5.55
N ILE A 779 -1.38 5.51 -5.90
CA ILE A 779 -0.07 5.88 -5.33
C ILE A 779 0.26 7.36 -5.62
N THR A 780 -0.01 7.88 -6.83
CA THR A 780 0.15 9.33 -7.10
C THR A 780 -0.67 10.18 -6.12
N LYS A 781 -1.91 9.77 -5.81
CA LYS A 781 -2.79 10.49 -4.87
C LYS A 781 -2.28 10.43 -3.42
N ILE A 782 -1.64 9.34 -3.02
CA ILE A 782 -0.97 9.21 -1.70
C ILE A 782 0.21 10.19 -1.60
N PHE A 783 1.08 10.23 -2.62
CA PHE A 783 2.24 11.13 -2.68
C PHE A 783 1.89 12.61 -2.84
N ASN A 784 0.66 12.94 -3.25
CA ASN A 784 0.13 14.30 -3.21
C ASN A 784 -0.32 14.74 -1.79
N GLY A 785 -0.20 13.87 -0.78
CA GLY A 785 -0.44 14.21 0.63
C GLY A 785 0.69 15.03 1.24
N SER A 786 0.36 15.92 2.18
CA SER A 786 1.32 16.85 2.83
C SER A 786 2.51 16.13 3.50
N LYS A 787 2.28 14.92 4.04
CA LYS A 787 3.31 14.04 4.63
C LYS A 787 4.41 13.61 3.66
N TYR A 788 4.16 13.66 2.35
CA TYR A 788 5.12 13.30 1.29
C TYR A 788 5.74 14.54 0.61
N SER A 789 5.47 15.75 1.13
CA SER A 789 6.04 16.99 0.59
C SER A 789 7.58 16.94 0.58
N GLY A 790 8.17 16.96 -0.62
CA GLY A 790 9.62 16.85 -0.83
C GLY A 790 10.16 15.42 -0.98
N THR A 791 9.33 14.37 -0.88
CA THR A 791 9.71 12.97 -1.15
C THR A 791 9.00 12.47 -2.41
N ASP A 792 9.73 12.24 -3.50
CA ASP A 792 9.15 11.67 -4.72
C ASP A 792 9.07 10.13 -4.68
N ARG A 793 8.34 9.56 -5.63
CA ARG A 793 8.04 8.11 -5.72
C ARG A 793 9.29 7.23 -5.95
N LYS A 794 10.36 7.76 -6.55
CA LYS A 794 11.63 7.04 -6.74
C LYS A 794 12.48 7.12 -5.50
N THR A 795 12.66 8.32 -4.94
CA THR A 795 13.33 8.51 -3.63
C THR A 795 12.70 7.60 -2.57
N TRP A 796 11.36 7.53 -2.48
CA TRP A 796 10.69 6.63 -1.55
C TRP A 796 10.96 5.14 -1.85
N TRP A 797 10.98 4.73 -3.12
CA TRP A 797 11.29 3.34 -3.47
C TRP A 797 12.73 2.98 -3.07
N ASP A 798 13.71 3.83 -3.37
CA ASP A 798 15.10 3.61 -2.97
C ASP A 798 15.28 3.56 -1.44
N LEU A 799 14.44 4.30 -0.68
CA LEU A 799 14.39 4.23 0.78
C LEU A 799 13.72 2.95 1.35
N ASN A 800 12.92 2.22 0.57
CA ASN A 800 12.08 1.14 1.11
C ASN A 800 12.29 -0.23 0.45
N LYS A 801 12.93 -0.30 -0.72
CA LYS A 801 13.05 -1.52 -1.52
C LYS A 801 13.69 -2.71 -0.81
N TYR A 802 14.61 -2.48 0.13
CA TYR A 802 15.18 -3.55 0.96
C TYR A 802 14.15 -4.18 1.91
N HIS A 803 13.25 -3.38 2.51
CA HIS A 803 12.12 -3.89 3.29
C HIS A 803 11.10 -4.64 2.40
N VAL A 804 10.88 -4.16 1.17
CA VAL A 804 10.02 -4.86 0.21
C VAL A 804 10.61 -6.23 -0.15
N TRP A 805 11.92 -6.33 -0.44
CA TRP A 805 12.57 -7.63 -0.69
C TRP A 805 12.54 -8.56 0.54
N GLU A 806 12.83 -8.03 1.72
CA GLU A 806 12.76 -8.79 2.98
C GLU A 806 11.35 -9.35 3.24
N SER A 807 10.31 -8.54 3.04
CA SER A 807 8.93 -9.00 3.19
C SER A 807 8.54 -10.09 2.18
N MET A 808 9.09 -10.06 0.95
CA MET A 808 8.95 -11.18 0.00
C MET A 808 9.65 -12.45 0.49
N LEU A 809 10.89 -12.35 0.99
CA LEU A 809 11.60 -13.51 1.56
C LEU A 809 10.86 -14.09 2.77
N CYS A 810 10.29 -13.24 3.62
CA CYS A 810 9.44 -13.67 4.74
C CYS A 810 8.14 -14.34 4.28
N GLY A 811 7.46 -13.83 3.25
CA GLY A 811 6.28 -14.49 2.68
C GLY A 811 6.61 -15.84 2.04
N TYR A 812 7.75 -15.94 1.35
CA TYR A 812 8.25 -17.21 0.81
C TYR A 812 8.55 -18.24 1.92
N LYS A 813 9.20 -17.80 3.00
CA LYS A 813 9.46 -18.61 4.20
C LYS A 813 8.18 -19.10 4.86
N ASP A 814 7.21 -18.22 5.08
CA ASP A 814 5.93 -18.49 5.71
C ASP A 814 5.08 -19.49 4.89
N ALA A 815 5.23 -19.51 3.56
CA ALA A 815 4.69 -20.55 2.69
C ALA A 815 5.55 -21.85 2.61
N GLY A 816 6.53 -22.01 3.50
CA GLY A 816 7.37 -23.21 3.60
C GLY A 816 8.58 -23.25 2.66
N GLY A 817 8.96 -22.13 2.05
CA GLY A 817 10.04 -22.04 1.06
C GLY A 817 11.45 -22.39 1.56
N TYR A 818 11.73 -22.22 2.86
CA TYR A 818 12.95 -22.72 3.48
C TYR A 818 12.76 -22.95 4.99
N LYS A 819 13.54 -23.88 5.56
CA LYS A 819 13.53 -24.22 6.99
C LYS A 819 14.82 -23.77 7.68
N GLU A 820 14.69 -23.36 8.93
CA GLU A 820 15.80 -23.03 9.84
C GLU A 820 16.47 -24.34 10.31
N LYS A 821 17.61 -24.67 9.69
CA LYS A 821 18.55 -25.74 10.06
C LYS A 821 19.97 -25.28 9.74
N GLU A 822 20.94 -25.66 10.56
CA GLU A 822 22.29 -25.07 10.54
C GLU A 822 23.20 -25.59 9.41
N GLU A 823 22.96 -26.78 8.87
CA GLU A 823 23.92 -27.46 7.98
C GLU A 823 23.86 -27.02 6.50
N GLU A 824 22.73 -26.48 6.03
CA GLU A 824 22.52 -26.14 4.61
C GLU A 824 22.88 -24.66 4.29
N LEU A 825 23.91 -24.12 4.95
CA LEU A 825 24.06 -22.66 5.15
C LEU A 825 24.91 -21.92 4.10
N SER A 826 25.28 -22.53 2.97
CA SER A 826 26.04 -21.89 1.88
C SER A 826 25.12 -21.50 0.71
N GLU A 827 24.61 -22.48 -0.03
CA GLU A 827 23.80 -22.25 -1.24
C GLU A 827 22.49 -21.50 -0.94
N LYS A 828 21.84 -21.80 0.20
CA LYS A 828 20.64 -21.07 0.67
C LYS A 828 20.83 -19.56 0.79
N LYS A 829 22.06 -19.06 1.00
CA LYS A 829 22.32 -17.63 1.22
C LYS A 829 22.19 -16.81 -0.06
N GLU A 830 22.66 -17.33 -1.19
CA GLU A 830 22.61 -16.63 -2.48
C GLU A 830 21.16 -16.44 -2.94
N ASN A 831 20.27 -17.38 -2.60
CA ASN A 831 18.83 -17.28 -2.87
C ASN A 831 18.14 -16.10 -2.14
N CYS A 832 18.77 -15.53 -1.12
CA CYS A 832 18.27 -14.35 -0.40
C CYS A 832 18.94 -13.03 -0.84
N ARG A 833 19.93 -13.07 -1.75
CA ARG A 833 20.60 -11.86 -2.28
C ARG A 833 19.59 -10.90 -2.92
N PHE A 834 19.82 -9.60 -2.73
CA PHE A 834 19.00 -8.54 -3.30
C PHE A 834 19.08 -8.54 -4.85
N PRO A 835 17.96 -8.41 -5.57
CA PRO A 835 17.93 -8.60 -7.02
C PRO A 835 18.44 -7.39 -7.82
N ASP A 836 19.35 -7.65 -8.75
CA ASP A 836 19.92 -6.70 -9.72
C ASP A 836 18.94 -6.27 -10.83
N ILE A 837 17.91 -7.09 -11.08
CA ILE A 837 16.90 -6.93 -12.13
C ILE A 837 16.13 -5.60 -12.10
N GLU A 838 16.12 -4.87 -10.96
CA GLU A 838 15.43 -3.58 -10.84
C GLU A 838 16.00 -2.52 -11.80
N THR A 839 17.28 -2.66 -12.17
CA THR A 839 17.98 -1.81 -13.16
C THR A 839 17.53 -2.05 -14.60
N VAL A 840 16.85 -3.17 -14.88
CA VAL A 840 16.36 -3.53 -16.21
C VAL A 840 14.99 -2.88 -16.47
N PRO A 841 14.82 -2.13 -17.57
CA PRO A 841 13.52 -1.55 -17.95
C PRO A 841 12.41 -2.60 -18.03
N GLN A 842 11.22 -2.27 -17.53
CA GLN A 842 10.12 -3.24 -17.35
C GLN A 842 9.80 -4.06 -18.61
N PHE A 843 9.74 -3.45 -19.79
CA PHE A 843 9.55 -4.17 -21.06
C PHE A 843 10.60 -5.26 -21.28
N LEU A 844 11.87 -4.98 -21.00
CA LEU A 844 12.96 -5.94 -21.19
C LEU A 844 12.93 -7.05 -20.15
N ARG A 845 12.42 -6.80 -18.93
CA ARG A 845 12.12 -7.85 -17.94
C ARG A 845 11.01 -8.78 -18.43
N TRP A 846 9.89 -8.21 -18.87
CA TRP A 846 8.76 -9.00 -19.40
C TRP A 846 9.14 -9.78 -20.66
N PHE A 847 10.06 -9.26 -21.49
CA PHE A 847 10.57 -9.99 -22.66
C PHE A 847 11.57 -11.11 -22.27
N GLN A 848 12.36 -10.93 -21.21
CA GLN A 848 13.18 -12.00 -20.63
C GLN A 848 12.28 -13.12 -20.08
N GLU A 849 11.32 -12.75 -19.23
CA GLU A 849 10.31 -13.63 -18.65
C GLU A 849 9.56 -14.43 -19.74
N TRP A 850 9.04 -13.75 -20.77
CA TRP A 850 8.41 -14.39 -21.94
C TRP A 850 9.31 -15.43 -22.60
N THR A 851 10.61 -15.13 -22.74
CA THR A 851 11.56 -16.01 -23.43
C THR A 851 11.95 -17.22 -22.57
N GLU A 852 12.07 -17.04 -21.25
CA GLU A 852 12.30 -18.13 -20.30
C GLU A 852 11.12 -19.12 -20.32
N HIS A 853 9.88 -18.63 -20.28
CA HIS A 853 8.68 -19.47 -20.40
C HIS A 853 8.55 -20.13 -21.78
N PHE A 854 8.78 -19.38 -22.88
CA PHE A 854 8.79 -19.93 -24.23
C PHE A 854 9.78 -21.09 -24.37
N CYS A 855 11.01 -20.94 -23.87
CA CYS A 855 12.02 -21.99 -23.95
C CYS A 855 11.67 -23.20 -23.09
N ALA A 856 11.23 -23.00 -21.84
CA ALA A 856 10.81 -24.08 -20.95
C ALA A 856 9.64 -24.91 -21.54
N ARG A 857 8.62 -24.24 -22.10
CA ARG A 857 7.46 -24.93 -22.67
C ARG A 857 7.73 -25.57 -24.02
N ARG A 858 8.51 -24.91 -24.89
CA ARG A 858 8.99 -25.51 -26.15
C ARG A 858 9.76 -26.81 -25.88
N GLU A 859 10.63 -26.81 -24.87
CA GLU A 859 11.44 -27.98 -24.49
C GLU A 859 10.56 -29.13 -23.94
N LYS A 860 9.56 -28.81 -23.13
CA LYS A 860 8.57 -29.78 -22.63
C LYS A 860 7.77 -30.41 -23.78
N LEU A 861 7.26 -29.58 -24.70
CA LEU A 861 6.52 -30.06 -25.88
C LEU A 861 7.43 -30.85 -26.85
N TYR A 862 8.69 -30.44 -27.03
CA TYR A 862 9.66 -31.19 -27.83
C TYR A 862 9.84 -32.62 -27.29
N LYS A 863 10.02 -32.77 -25.97
CA LYS A 863 10.13 -34.08 -25.30
C LYS A 863 8.82 -34.88 -25.34
N GLU A 864 7.67 -34.22 -25.34
CA GLU A 864 6.37 -34.85 -25.55
C GLU A 864 6.27 -35.46 -26.96
N VAL A 865 6.70 -34.73 -27.99
CA VAL A 865 6.81 -35.25 -29.37
C VAL A 865 7.86 -36.36 -29.45
N GLU A 866 9.06 -36.16 -28.92
CA GLU A 866 10.18 -37.11 -28.97
C GLU A 866 9.80 -38.50 -28.42
N ASN A 867 9.23 -38.55 -27.22
CA ASN A 867 8.78 -39.79 -26.59
C ASN A 867 7.57 -40.39 -27.33
N THR A 868 6.56 -39.59 -27.68
CA THR A 868 5.30 -40.10 -28.28
C THR A 868 5.49 -40.56 -29.73
N CYS A 869 6.39 -39.91 -30.47
CA CYS A 869 6.69 -40.24 -31.86
C CYS A 869 7.88 -41.20 -32.02
N ALA A 870 8.54 -41.63 -30.95
CA ALA A 870 9.74 -42.49 -31.00
C ALA A 870 9.55 -43.71 -31.92
N THR A 871 8.49 -44.48 -31.69
CA THR A 871 8.12 -45.68 -32.48
C THR A 871 7.15 -45.40 -33.63
N ALA A 872 6.69 -44.16 -33.80
CA ALA A 872 5.69 -43.81 -34.81
C ALA A 872 6.29 -43.77 -36.23
N THR A 873 5.60 -44.41 -37.18
CA THR A 873 5.93 -44.41 -38.61
C THR A 873 4.90 -43.61 -39.41
N CYS A 874 5.35 -42.82 -40.37
CA CYS A 874 4.47 -42.15 -41.33
C CYS A 874 4.07 -43.14 -42.44
N ASN A 875 2.77 -43.27 -42.71
CA ASN A 875 2.27 -43.98 -43.88
C ASN A 875 2.26 -43.03 -45.08
N ASN A 876 3.33 -43.06 -45.87
CA ASN A 876 3.52 -42.21 -47.05
C ASN A 876 2.41 -42.34 -48.12
N VAL A 877 1.59 -43.40 -48.10
CA VAL A 877 0.47 -43.61 -49.05
C VAL A 877 -0.80 -42.89 -48.60
N THR A 878 -1.04 -42.81 -47.29
CA THR A 878 -2.25 -42.17 -46.73
C THR A 878 -2.01 -40.77 -46.17
N GLY A 879 -0.77 -40.44 -45.78
CA GLY A 879 -0.45 -39.23 -45.02
C GLY A 879 -0.81 -39.35 -43.53
N ASN A 880 -1.03 -40.56 -43.02
CA ASN A 880 -1.36 -40.79 -41.61
C ASN A 880 -0.14 -41.26 -40.81
N ILE A 881 -0.01 -40.73 -39.59
CA ILE A 881 0.88 -41.21 -38.53
C ILE A 881 0.02 -41.63 -37.31
N ASN A 882 0.61 -42.30 -36.33
CA ASN A 882 -0.06 -42.66 -35.07
C ASN A 882 -0.80 -41.44 -34.45
N SER A 883 -2.04 -41.64 -33.99
CA SER A 883 -2.91 -40.57 -33.46
C SER A 883 -2.26 -39.73 -32.36
N ASN A 884 -1.54 -40.36 -31.44
CA ASN A 884 -0.97 -39.70 -30.28
C ASN A 884 0.24 -38.85 -30.71
N CYS A 885 1.06 -39.39 -31.62
CA CYS A 885 2.15 -38.63 -32.23
C CYS A 885 1.61 -37.44 -33.05
N LYS A 886 0.54 -37.64 -33.83
CA LYS A 886 -0.14 -36.56 -34.55
C LYS A 886 -0.60 -35.46 -33.58
N THR A 887 -1.29 -35.80 -32.50
CA THR A 887 -1.74 -34.82 -31.50
C THR A 887 -0.57 -34.09 -30.81
N ALA A 888 0.52 -34.79 -30.50
CA ALA A 888 1.72 -34.15 -29.93
C ALA A 888 2.36 -33.16 -30.92
N CYS A 889 2.48 -33.51 -32.19
CA CYS A 889 2.95 -32.62 -33.25
C CYS A 889 2.01 -31.41 -33.46
N GLU A 890 0.69 -31.63 -33.48
CA GLU A 890 -0.32 -30.56 -33.59
C GLU A 890 -0.24 -29.59 -32.39
N ASN A 891 -0.09 -30.11 -31.15
CA ASN A 891 0.11 -29.30 -29.95
C ASN A 891 1.39 -28.44 -30.04
N TYR A 892 2.51 -29.04 -30.47
CA TYR A 892 3.78 -28.33 -30.68
C TYR A 892 3.63 -27.24 -31.76
N SER A 893 3.00 -27.57 -32.88
CA SER A 893 2.77 -26.67 -34.01
C SER A 893 1.94 -25.44 -33.61
N ASN A 894 0.80 -25.68 -32.94
CA ASN A 894 -0.09 -24.62 -32.47
C ASN A 894 0.60 -23.70 -31.45
N PHE A 895 1.42 -24.25 -30.55
CA PHE A 895 2.21 -23.45 -29.61
C PHE A 895 3.21 -22.53 -30.34
N ILE A 896 3.99 -23.06 -31.29
CA ILE A 896 4.96 -22.27 -32.07
C ILE A 896 4.24 -21.17 -32.89
N LEU A 897 3.10 -21.49 -33.53
CA LEU A 897 2.31 -20.51 -34.28
C LEU A 897 1.80 -19.36 -33.40
N THR A 898 1.27 -19.66 -32.21
CA THR A 898 0.82 -18.64 -31.26
C THR A 898 1.97 -17.76 -30.78
N LYS A 899 3.05 -18.39 -30.30
CA LYS A 899 4.23 -17.68 -29.77
C LYS A 899 5.02 -16.91 -30.84
N LYS A 900 4.83 -17.20 -32.13
CA LYS A 900 5.34 -16.37 -33.24
C LYS A 900 4.74 -14.96 -33.25
N ASN A 901 3.41 -14.87 -33.16
CA ASN A 901 2.69 -13.59 -33.19
C ASN A 901 3.01 -12.74 -31.95
N GLU A 902 3.24 -13.41 -30.82
CA GLU A 902 3.75 -12.79 -29.60
C GLU A 902 5.18 -12.25 -29.79
N TYR A 903 6.12 -13.10 -30.24
CA TYR A 903 7.52 -12.72 -30.49
C TYR A 903 7.66 -11.55 -31.47
N GLU A 904 6.95 -11.57 -32.59
CA GLU A 904 7.00 -10.46 -33.55
C GLU A 904 6.51 -9.14 -32.93
N SER A 905 5.53 -9.19 -32.03
CA SER A 905 5.00 -8.02 -31.34
C SER A 905 6.02 -7.45 -30.36
N LEU A 906 6.62 -8.31 -29.54
CA LEU A 906 7.70 -7.93 -28.63
C LEU A 906 8.93 -7.42 -29.40
N LYS A 907 9.33 -8.07 -30.50
CA LYS A 907 10.45 -7.62 -31.35
C LYS A 907 10.19 -6.24 -31.95
N ARG A 908 8.97 -5.96 -32.47
CA ARG A 908 8.58 -4.63 -32.96
C ARG A 908 8.79 -3.54 -31.91
N GLN A 909 8.47 -3.80 -30.64
CA GLN A 909 8.71 -2.85 -29.55
C GLN A 909 10.20 -2.74 -29.17
N TYR A 910 10.94 -3.86 -29.15
CA TYR A 910 12.39 -3.85 -28.90
C TYR A 910 13.14 -3.04 -29.96
N ASP A 911 12.91 -3.33 -31.24
CA ASP A 911 13.58 -2.68 -32.37
C ASP A 911 13.31 -1.16 -32.37
N LYS A 912 12.06 -0.76 -32.13
CA LYS A 912 11.61 0.65 -32.14
C LYS A 912 12.14 1.46 -30.95
N ASN A 913 12.19 0.87 -29.75
CA ASN A 913 12.36 1.63 -28.50
C ASN A 913 13.60 1.27 -27.68
N TYR A 914 14.32 0.18 -27.97
CA TYR A 914 15.42 -0.31 -27.12
C TYR A 914 16.71 -0.64 -27.86
N LYS A 915 16.66 -1.14 -29.10
CA LYS A 915 17.83 -1.56 -29.88
C LYS A 915 18.97 -0.52 -29.91
N GLU A 916 18.68 0.70 -30.35
CA GLU A 916 19.65 1.81 -30.42
C GLU A 916 20.15 2.31 -29.05
N LYS A 917 19.48 1.94 -27.95
CA LYS A 917 19.90 2.27 -26.57
C LYS A 917 20.79 1.20 -25.95
N ILE A 918 20.87 0.01 -26.57
CA ILE A 918 21.66 -1.12 -26.09
C ILE A 918 23.02 -1.09 -26.78
N LYS A 919 24.10 -1.18 -25.99
CA LYS A 919 25.48 -1.07 -26.48
C LYS A 919 25.76 -2.14 -27.56
N GLY A 920 25.95 -1.68 -28.79
CA GLY A 920 26.21 -2.52 -29.97
C GLY A 920 24.99 -2.82 -30.84
N GLY A 921 23.81 -2.23 -30.60
CA GLY A 921 22.65 -2.32 -31.51
C GLY A 921 22.10 -3.74 -31.72
N LYS A 922 22.34 -4.64 -30.75
CA LYS A 922 22.13 -6.09 -30.87
C LYS A 922 20.68 -6.44 -31.21
N GLU A 923 20.48 -7.51 -31.98
CA GLU A 923 19.15 -8.08 -32.19
C GLU A 923 18.55 -8.60 -30.87
N ALA A 924 17.22 -8.65 -30.81
CA ALA A 924 16.49 -9.07 -29.61
C ALA A 924 16.96 -10.44 -29.07
N HIS A 925 17.22 -11.40 -29.95
CA HIS A 925 17.65 -12.75 -29.59
C HIS A 925 19.08 -12.84 -29.03
N ASP A 926 19.98 -11.94 -29.44
CA ASP A 926 21.34 -11.87 -28.88
C ASP A 926 21.31 -11.23 -27.50
N TYR A 927 20.54 -10.13 -27.36
CA TYR A 927 20.33 -9.47 -26.07
C TYR A 927 19.72 -10.42 -25.03
N LEU A 928 18.71 -11.20 -25.43
CA LEU A 928 18.06 -12.18 -24.55
C LEU A 928 19.02 -13.32 -24.16
N LYS A 929 19.81 -13.85 -25.12
CA LYS A 929 20.83 -14.88 -24.82
C LYS A 929 21.81 -14.42 -23.75
N GLU A 930 22.33 -13.20 -23.86
CA GLU A 930 23.29 -12.63 -22.90
C GLU A 930 22.68 -12.34 -21.52
N LYS A 931 21.36 -12.10 -21.43
CA LYS A 931 20.72 -11.69 -20.18
C LYS A 931 20.09 -12.83 -19.38
N CYS A 932 19.57 -13.87 -20.02
CA CYS A 932 18.98 -15.00 -19.31
C CYS A 932 19.98 -16.10 -18.90
N LYS A 933 21.30 -15.86 -18.95
CA LYS A 933 22.36 -16.82 -18.56
C LYS A 933 22.14 -18.23 -19.15
N ASN A 934 21.95 -18.29 -20.48
CA ASN A 934 21.62 -19.49 -21.29
C ASN A 934 20.16 -19.98 -21.26
N ASN A 935 19.32 -19.63 -20.28
CA ASN A 935 17.90 -20.07 -20.25
C ASN A 935 17.09 -19.66 -21.49
N CYS A 936 17.49 -18.58 -22.16
CA CYS A 936 16.89 -18.07 -23.40
C CYS A 936 17.58 -18.54 -24.69
N GLU A 937 18.58 -19.43 -24.63
CA GLU A 937 19.37 -19.84 -25.82
C GLU A 937 18.54 -20.56 -26.89
N CYS A 938 17.39 -21.16 -26.53
CA CYS A 938 16.50 -21.76 -27.50
C CYS A 938 16.03 -20.74 -28.56
N LEU A 939 15.85 -19.47 -28.19
CA LEU A 939 15.37 -18.43 -29.10
C LEU A 939 16.40 -18.17 -30.21
N SER A 940 17.64 -17.85 -29.85
CA SER A 940 18.72 -17.52 -30.78
C SER A 940 19.00 -18.67 -31.75
N ASN A 941 18.99 -19.91 -31.24
CA ASN A 941 19.14 -21.13 -32.04
C ASN A 941 18.10 -21.27 -33.17
N HIS A 942 16.96 -20.58 -33.08
CA HIS A 942 15.87 -20.65 -34.06
C HIS A 942 15.53 -19.27 -34.70
N THR A 943 16.29 -18.20 -34.43
CA THR A 943 16.08 -16.87 -35.07
C THR A 943 17.19 -16.43 -36.03
N ASN A 944 18.35 -17.10 -36.05
CA ASN A 944 19.55 -16.63 -36.75
C ASN A 944 19.51 -16.78 -38.30
N SER A 945 18.36 -17.10 -38.88
CA SER A 945 18.13 -17.18 -40.33
C SER A 945 16.78 -16.58 -40.69
N LYS A 946 16.71 -15.91 -41.86
CA LYS A 946 15.53 -15.17 -42.36
C LYS A 946 14.27 -16.03 -42.60
N ASN A 947 14.34 -17.36 -42.43
CA ASN A 947 13.22 -18.28 -42.70
C ASN A 947 12.77 -19.15 -41.50
N ASN A 948 13.45 -19.14 -40.36
CA ASN A 948 13.30 -20.22 -39.35
C ASN A 948 12.00 -20.23 -38.50
N TRP A 949 11.09 -19.28 -38.73
CA TRP A 949 9.72 -19.26 -38.17
C TRP A 949 8.66 -19.37 -39.27
N LYS A 950 9.01 -19.89 -40.46
CA LYS A 950 8.09 -19.97 -41.59
C LYS A 950 7.12 -21.14 -41.42
N GLU A 951 7.64 -22.35 -41.23
CA GLU A 951 6.86 -23.52 -40.83
C GLU A 951 7.08 -23.86 -39.34
N PRO A 952 6.07 -24.34 -38.58
CA PRO A 952 6.21 -24.56 -37.14
C PRO A 952 7.28 -25.61 -36.77
N TYR A 953 7.41 -26.65 -37.61
CA TYR A 953 8.36 -27.73 -37.43
C TYR A 953 9.81 -27.38 -37.85
N ASP A 954 10.07 -26.19 -38.40
CA ASP A 954 11.45 -25.69 -38.60
C ASP A 954 12.20 -25.47 -37.27
N THR A 955 11.47 -25.45 -36.15
CA THR A 955 12.04 -25.35 -34.80
C THR A 955 12.42 -26.70 -34.16
N ILE A 956 12.16 -27.82 -34.86
CA ILE A 956 12.60 -29.17 -34.49
C ILE A 956 13.98 -29.44 -35.11
N LYS A 957 14.99 -29.80 -34.29
CA LYS A 957 16.37 -30.04 -34.77
C LYS A 957 16.59 -31.46 -35.30
N ASP A 958 15.95 -32.48 -34.74
CA ASP A 958 16.01 -33.84 -35.30
C ASP A 958 15.17 -33.92 -36.56
N LYS A 959 15.84 -34.21 -37.69
CA LYS A 959 15.18 -34.38 -38.98
C LYS A 959 14.19 -35.55 -38.98
N ASN A 960 14.48 -36.66 -38.30
CA ASN A 960 13.57 -37.81 -38.26
C ASN A 960 12.28 -37.47 -37.50
N LEU A 961 12.40 -36.69 -36.41
CA LEU A 961 11.26 -36.21 -35.64
C LEU A 961 10.44 -35.16 -36.42
N LYS A 962 11.12 -34.28 -37.16
CA LYS A 962 10.49 -33.31 -38.08
C LYS A 962 9.73 -34.01 -39.22
N ASP A 963 10.37 -34.95 -39.92
CA ASP A 963 9.78 -35.71 -41.03
C ASP A 963 8.55 -36.52 -40.56
N LYS A 964 8.56 -37.04 -39.31
CA LYS A 964 7.39 -37.65 -38.65
C LYS A 964 6.25 -36.66 -38.42
N CYS A 965 6.53 -35.45 -37.90
CA CYS A 965 5.49 -34.43 -37.70
C CYS A 965 4.96 -33.81 -39.00
N GLU A 966 5.75 -33.78 -40.07
CA GLU A 966 5.31 -33.30 -41.38
C GLU A 966 4.48 -34.31 -42.17
N CYS A 967 4.71 -35.62 -41.96
CA CYS A 967 4.06 -36.79 -42.60
C CYS A 967 3.23 -36.51 -43.87
N LYS A 968 3.92 -36.22 -44.97
CA LYS A 968 3.28 -35.85 -46.25
C LYS A 968 2.92 -37.07 -47.08
N LYS A 969 1.70 -37.11 -47.61
CA LYS A 969 1.29 -38.12 -48.60
C LYS A 969 2.10 -37.95 -49.90
N MET A 970 2.74 -39.03 -50.35
CA MET A 970 3.26 -39.11 -51.72
C MET A 970 2.09 -39.17 -52.70
N ILE A 971 2.01 -38.15 -53.58
CA ILE A 971 1.20 -38.24 -54.79
C ILE A 971 1.90 -39.24 -55.73
N PRO A 972 1.22 -40.29 -56.22
CA PRO A 972 1.84 -41.24 -57.15
C PRO A 972 2.35 -40.54 -58.41
N LEU A 973 3.56 -40.89 -58.86
CA LEU A 973 4.07 -40.49 -60.16
C LEU A 973 3.19 -41.10 -61.26
N THR A 974 2.37 -40.28 -61.89
CA THR A 974 1.52 -40.70 -63.02
C THR A 974 2.40 -41.15 -64.21
N PRO A 975 2.16 -42.34 -64.80
CA PRO A 975 2.96 -42.83 -65.91
C PRO A 975 2.94 -41.94 -67.16
N SER A 976 4.00 -42.05 -67.96
CA SER A 976 4.17 -41.33 -69.22
C SER A 976 3.11 -41.68 -70.26
N VAL A 977 2.50 -40.66 -70.88
CA VAL A 977 1.71 -40.78 -72.12
C VAL A 977 2.21 -39.71 -73.11
N LYS A 978 2.29 -40.09 -74.40
CA LYS A 978 2.86 -39.27 -75.49
C LYS A 978 1.77 -38.40 -76.21
N PRO A 979 2.15 -37.44 -77.10
CA PRO A 979 1.54 -36.10 -77.09
C PRO A 979 0.60 -35.78 -78.28
N SER A 980 0.17 -34.50 -78.32
CA SER A 980 -0.46 -33.73 -79.42
C SER A 980 -1.95 -33.40 -79.18
N PRO A 981 -2.48 -32.21 -79.59
CA PRO A 981 -1.88 -31.14 -80.40
C PRO A 981 -1.67 -29.79 -79.67
N LYS A 982 -1.05 -28.83 -80.36
CA LYS A 982 -0.71 -27.47 -79.87
C LYS A 982 -1.89 -26.48 -80.02
N PRO A 983 -2.16 -25.63 -79.01
CA PRO A 983 -2.79 -24.31 -79.21
C PRO A 983 -1.84 -23.30 -79.90
N LEU A 984 -2.40 -22.24 -80.49
CA LEU A 984 -1.64 -21.18 -81.16
C LEU A 984 -0.96 -20.19 -80.20
N PRO A 985 0.12 -19.49 -80.62
CA PRO A 985 0.74 -18.42 -79.83
C PRO A 985 -0.12 -17.13 -79.82
N PRO A 986 -0.05 -16.33 -78.74
CA PRO A 986 -0.73 -15.03 -78.68
C PRO A 986 -0.02 -13.95 -79.54
N PRO A 987 -0.74 -12.89 -79.95
CA PRO A 987 -0.21 -11.82 -80.81
C PRO A 987 0.75 -10.86 -80.07
N PRO A 988 1.65 -10.17 -80.81
CA PRO A 988 2.61 -9.21 -80.24
C PRO A 988 1.96 -7.87 -79.82
N PRO A 989 2.58 -7.10 -78.90
CA PRO A 989 2.04 -5.85 -78.38
C PRO A 989 2.22 -4.65 -79.33
N PRO A 990 1.30 -3.66 -79.33
CA PRO A 990 1.44 -2.41 -80.09
C PRO A 990 2.52 -1.43 -79.54
N PRO A 991 3.01 -0.47 -80.34
CA PRO A 991 4.01 0.53 -79.91
C PRO A 991 3.44 1.65 -79.02
N PRO A 992 4.29 2.35 -78.24
CA PRO A 992 3.89 3.45 -77.33
C PRO A 992 3.91 4.83 -78.00
N LEU A 993 3.04 5.74 -77.53
CA LEU A 993 3.01 7.19 -77.82
C LEU A 993 2.19 7.90 -76.69
N PRO A 994 2.21 9.24 -76.51
CA PRO A 994 2.94 9.82 -75.38
C PRO A 994 2.06 10.49 -74.31
N LEU A 995 2.73 10.96 -73.25
CA LEU A 995 2.15 11.79 -72.18
C LEU A 995 1.82 13.21 -72.68
N PRO A 996 0.69 13.78 -72.24
CA PRO A 996 0.56 15.23 -72.05
C PRO A 996 0.13 15.63 -70.63
N SER A 997 0.09 16.94 -70.38
CA SER A 997 0.02 17.59 -69.07
C SER A 997 -1.40 17.95 -68.58
N ASP A 998 -1.41 18.48 -67.34
CA ASP A 998 -2.29 19.55 -66.83
C ASP A 998 -3.70 19.22 -66.29
N GLU A 999 -4.21 20.24 -65.58
CA GLU A 999 -5.28 20.20 -64.59
C GLU A 999 -6.68 20.36 -65.21
N SER A 1000 -7.70 19.93 -64.47
CA SER A 1000 -8.72 20.81 -63.83
C SER A 1000 -10.15 20.24 -63.79
N ILE A 1001 -10.95 20.77 -62.84
CA ILE A 1001 -12.42 21.02 -62.96
C ILE A 1001 -13.38 19.79 -63.03
N LEU A 1002 -14.52 19.72 -62.31
CA LEU A 1002 -14.99 20.49 -61.14
C LEU A 1002 -16.21 19.80 -60.44
N HIS A 1003 -16.11 19.58 -59.12
CA HIS A 1003 -17.17 19.58 -58.07
C HIS A 1003 -18.46 18.72 -58.15
N THR A 1004 -18.87 18.25 -56.97
CA THR A 1004 -20.11 18.70 -56.29
C THR A 1004 -20.06 18.37 -54.79
N THR A 1005 -20.49 19.19 -53.83
CA THR A 1005 -20.24 20.64 -53.56
C THR A 1005 -20.50 20.85 -52.05
N VAL A 1006 -19.76 21.76 -51.39
CA VAL A 1006 -19.94 22.11 -49.95
C VAL A 1006 -20.71 23.44 -49.80
N PRO A 1007 -21.19 23.82 -48.60
CA PRO A 1007 -20.44 24.79 -47.77
C PRO A 1007 -20.43 24.39 -46.27
N PHE A 1008 -19.35 24.42 -45.47
CA PHE A 1008 -18.18 25.31 -45.29
C PHE A 1008 -18.46 26.58 -44.45
N GLY A 1009 -17.75 26.73 -43.32
CA GLY A 1009 -18.09 27.70 -42.26
C GLY A 1009 -17.01 27.98 -41.18
N VAL A 1010 -15.73 27.94 -41.56
CA VAL A 1010 -14.58 28.74 -41.02
C VAL A 1010 -14.37 28.90 -39.49
N ALA A 1011 -13.23 28.41 -38.97
CA ALA A 1011 -12.42 29.12 -37.95
C ALA A 1011 -10.96 28.59 -37.76
N LEU A 1012 -9.98 29.33 -38.31
CA LEU A 1012 -8.61 29.59 -37.81
C LEU A 1012 -7.69 28.47 -37.25
N ALA A 1013 -6.54 28.29 -37.91
CA ALA A 1013 -5.37 27.61 -37.36
C ALA A 1013 -4.52 28.53 -36.46
N LEU A 1014 -4.37 28.23 -35.16
CA LEU A 1014 -3.57 29.05 -34.22
C LEU A 1014 -2.67 28.29 -33.22
N THR A 1015 -2.70 26.96 -33.16
CA THR A 1015 -2.01 26.18 -32.10
C THR A 1015 -0.48 26.15 -32.25
N SER A 1016 0.06 26.04 -33.47
CA SER A 1016 1.50 25.83 -33.72
C SER A 1016 2.39 27.05 -33.42
N ILE A 1017 1.86 28.27 -33.52
CA ILE A 1017 2.64 29.52 -33.35
C ILE A 1017 2.79 29.89 -31.86
N ALA A 1018 1.77 29.59 -31.03
CA ALA A 1018 1.75 29.92 -29.61
C ALA A 1018 2.93 29.29 -28.84
N PHE A 1019 3.26 28.02 -29.12
CA PHE A 1019 4.31 27.29 -28.43
C PHE A 1019 5.72 27.87 -28.69
N LEU A 1020 5.98 28.32 -29.92
CA LEU A 1020 7.23 29.00 -30.27
C LEU A 1020 7.32 30.39 -29.64
N PHE A 1021 6.22 31.15 -29.58
CA PHE A 1021 6.20 32.45 -28.91
C PHE A 1021 6.42 32.35 -27.39
N LEU A 1022 5.83 31.37 -26.71
CA LEU A 1022 6.07 31.11 -25.28
C LEU A 1022 7.55 30.81 -24.99
N LYS A 1023 8.16 29.90 -25.76
CA LYS A 1023 9.59 29.55 -25.64
C LYS A 1023 10.50 30.76 -25.89
N LYS A 1024 10.12 31.68 -26.79
CA LYS A 1024 10.81 32.95 -27.07
C LYS A 1024 10.62 33.99 -25.95
N LYS A 1025 9.42 34.11 -25.36
CA LYS A 1025 9.13 35.00 -24.21
C LYS A 1025 9.90 34.57 -22.96
N MET A 1026 9.95 33.27 -22.63
CA MET A 1026 10.70 32.76 -21.46
C MET A 1026 12.21 33.05 -21.56
N LYS A 1027 12.82 32.86 -22.74
CA LYS A 1027 14.24 33.23 -22.95
C LYS A 1027 14.47 34.74 -22.81
N LYS A 1028 13.54 35.60 -23.27
CA LYS A 1028 13.63 37.07 -23.08
C LYS A 1028 13.48 37.49 -21.61
N MET A 1029 12.64 36.80 -20.83
CA MET A 1029 12.48 37.09 -19.39
C MET A 1029 13.69 36.65 -18.56
N LYS A 1030 14.30 35.48 -18.82
CA LYS A 1030 15.56 35.09 -18.14
C LYS A 1030 16.72 36.06 -18.44
N LYS A 1031 16.80 36.64 -19.65
CA LYS A 1031 17.76 37.72 -19.95
C LYS A 1031 17.41 39.09 -19.32
N ARG A 1032 16.17 39.33 -18.89
CA ARG A 1032 15.78 40.57 -18.18
C ARG A 1032 15.98 40.50 -16.66
N LYS A 1033 15.81 39.34 -16.01
CA LYS A 1033 16.17 39.20 -14.58
C LYS A 1033 17.68 39.35 -14.37
N LYS A 1034 18.51 38.69 -15.19
CA LYS A 1034 19.99 38.79 -15.10
C LYS A 1034 20.60 40.12 -15.58
N LYS A 1035 19.82 41.21 -15.57
CA LYS A 1035 20.27 42.60 -15.78
C LYS A 1035 19.56 43.58 -14.82
N LYS A 1036 19.19 43.08 -13.63
CA LYS A 1036 18.73 43.85 -12.45
C LYS A 1036 19.41 43.40 -11.15
N GLU A 1037 20.48 42.59 -11.28
CA GLU A 1037 21.35 42.09 -10.22
C GLU A 1037 22.81 42.25 -10.68
N ILE A 1038 23.12 43.48 -11.10
CA ILE A 1038 24.43 44.15 -11.18
C ILE A 1038 24.11 45.60 -10.77
#